data_AF-A0A960SKR2-F1
#
_entry.id   AF-A0A960SKR2-F1
#
_cell.length_a   1.000
_cell.length_b   1.000
_cell.length_c   1.000
_cell.angle_alpha   90.00
_cell.angle_beta   90.00
_cell.angle_gamma   90.00
#
_symmetry.space_group_name_H-M   'P 1'
#
loop_
_entity.id
_entity.type
_entity.pdbx_description
1 polymer ?
#
loop_
_entity_poly.entity_id
_entity_poly.type
_entity_poly.pdbx_seq_one_letter_code
_entity_poly.pdbx_strand_id
1 'polypeptide(L)'
;MVPASPGDATERIQHAIDYVSALAPEPNGLRGAVLLLSGRHETHGSLRIANSGVVLRGQGMNAGGTTLRATGYDRRTLIRVVGHEDRRGDEEDAVAITEDHVPVGATSFHLETTTGLQTGDLVRITRPSTQEWIEFLGATDLGGGVAGWRPGTRDIIWHRTVRAVAGNEITVDAPLTTALERRFGGGLLERCRLPGRLANVGVENLCLESAFDPSRPKDEDHAWYAITFENAADSWARQITFAHFAGSAVAVFENAARITVQDCLSLSPVSENGGHRRRTFFTQGQQTLFLRCFSENGRGDFGVGHCAAGPNAFVQCEAAEALADSGPLESWAGGVLYDDVRIDGNALTLGFRPGNNAAIGWSGVNSVLWNCSASVIRCWRPPGAHNWAFGAWGSFEGDGVWQASNDFVRPDSLFAAQVQDRLGKAAADRLQLMTRSHEGATNPTPERAQELAAIAHTPPPQLRDYIANAFARDPIPDAPGNAPSVDDLADPATPPPTAPVRSRLILTNGWLTVNSRLLIGGTSGVAWWRGTTRPSEAPGNGIAITRFVPGRIGRGLTDDLLQLADGLRANGTAALDHNYGLWYDRRRDDHERTRRIDGEVQPPFFEQPFARSGEGTTWDGLSRYDLTRFNPWYWSRLREFADLCDERGLLLFHQQYFQHNILEAGAHWADFPWRSANNINATGFPEPPPYAGDKRIFQADLFYDVTHPVRRKLHEGYIRQCLDNFAGNDNVIQFTGAEFTGPLHFMEFWLDTISAWERTQLLTARDGNPPAVAHHDISADSCRRLPVIALSATKDVQDAILADPVR
;
A
#
# COMPACT_ATOMS: atom_id res chain seq x y z
N MET A 1 -18.37 24.94 -2.03
CA MET A 1 -18.61 24.06 -3.19
C MET A 1 -17.46 24.19 -4.17
N VAL A 2 -17.13 23.13 -4.89
CA VAL A 2 -16.07 23.12 -5.91
C VAL A 2 -16.69 22.76 -7.25
N PRO A 3 -16.82 23.72 -8.19
CA PRO A 3 -17.22 23.43 -9.56
C PRO A 3 -16.14 22.66 -10.33
N ALA A 4 -16.57 21.73 -11.19
CA ALA A 4 -15.67 21.07 -12.11
C ALA A 4 -15.04 22.09 -13.08
N SER A 5 -13.73 22.02 -13.26
CA SER A 5 -12.97 22.83 -14.21
C SER A 5 -12.00 21.94 -15.01
N PRO A 6 -11.61 22.35 -16.22
CA PRO A 6 -10.49 21.72 -16.92
C PRO A 6 -9.19 21.82 -16.12
N GLY A 7 -8.31 20.84 -16.26
CA GLY A 7 -6.99 20.81 -15.62
C GLY A 7 -6.97 20.20 -14.21
N ASP A 8 -5.81 20.28 -13.57
CA ASP A 8 -5.59 19.72 -12.24
C ASP A 8 -6.35 20.52 -11.17
N ALA A 9 -7.24 19.82 -10.47
CA ALA A 9 -8.05 20.34 -9.38
C ALA A 9 -7.48 20.01 -7.99
N THR A 10 -6.30 19.36 -7.89
CA THR A 10 -5.71 18.95 -6.60
C THR A 10 -5.63 20.11 -5.61
N GLU A 11 -4.99 21.23 -5.98
CA GLU A 11 -4.84 22.39 -5.07
C GLU A 11 -6.19 23.04 -4.74
N ARG A 12 -7.09 23.17 -5.73
CA ARG A 12 -8.43 23.75 -5.52
C ARG A 12 -9.24 22.93 -4.52
N ILE A 13 -9.26 21.61 -4.67
CA ILE A 13 -10.01 20.73 -3.76
C ILE A 13 -9.33 20.70 -2.38
N GLN A 14 -8.00 20.66 -2.32
CA GLN A 14 -7.27 20.71 -1.05
C GLN A 14 -7.54 22.03 -0.32
N HIS A 15 -7.57 23.17 -1.01
CA HIS A 15 -7.90 24.46 -0.41
C HIS A 15 -9.32 24.46 0.19
N ALA A 16 -10.31 23.86 -0.50
CA ALA A 16 -11.65 23.71 0.06
C ALA A 16 -11.68 22.81 1.31
N ILE A 17 -10.90 21.72 1.32
CA ILE A 17 -10.73 20.84 2.50
C ILE A 17 -10.11 21.62 3.66
N ASP A 18 -9.06 22.40 3.39
CA ASP A 18 -8.34 23.18 4.40
C ASP A 18 -9.23 24.28 4.99
N TYR A 19 -10.03 24.95 4.15
CA TYR A 19 -11.03 25.92 4.59
C TYR A 19 -12.04 25.29 5.56
N VAL A 20 -12.65 24.15 5.19
CA VAL A 20 -13.60 23.45 6.07
C VAL A 20 -12.91 22.95 7.34
N SER A 21 -11.65 22.52 7.24
CA SER A 21 -10.84 22.09 8.38
C SER A 21 -10.60 23.22 9.39
N ALA A 22 -10.58 24.48 8.94
CA ALA A 22 -10.40 25.66 9.79
C ALA A 22 -11.70 26.11 10.51
N LEU A 23 -12.88 25.69 10.04
CA LEU A 23 -14.16 26.05 10.67
C LEU A 23 -14.31 25.41 12.05
N ALA A 24 -14.95 26.10 13.00
CA ALA A 24 -15.25 25.51 14.30
C ALA A 24 -16.20 24.30 14.16
N PRO A 25 -15.97 23.19 14.88
CA PRO A 25 -16.89 22.07 14.85
C PRO A 25 -18.22 22.43 15.53
N GLU A 26 -19.32 21.97 14.93
CA GLU A 26 -20.66 21.96 15.51
C GLU A 26 -20.75 20.99 16.70
N PRO A 27 -21.83 21.04 17.51
CA PRO A 27 -22.02 20.13 18.65
C PRO A 27 -22.01 18.64 18.32
N ASN A 28 -22.31 18.27 17.06
CA ASN A 28 -22.25 16.90 16.54
C ASN A 28 -20.81 16.47 16.16
N GLY A 29 -19.82 17.37 16.26
CA GLY A 29 -18.42 17.12 15.91
C GLY A 29 -18.07 17.34 14.43
N LEU A 30 -19.02 17.74 13.58
CA LEU A 30 -18.80 18.08 12.18
C LEU A 30 -18.41 19.56 12.02
N ARG A 31 -17.51 19.85 11.10
CA ARG A 31 -17.13 21.22 10.69
C ARG A 31 -17.86 21.66 9.43
N GLY A 32 -18.18 20.71 8.57
CA GLY A 32 -18.89 20.97 7.32
C GLY A 32 -18.53 19.95 6.24
N ALA A 33 -19.08 20.19 5.05
CA ALA A 33 -18.82 19.36 3.87
C ALA A 33 -18.19 20.18 2.74
N VAL A 34 -17.16 19.62 2.11
CA VAL A 34 -16.68 20.02 0.79
C VAL A 34 -17.55 19.33 -0.24
N LEU A 35 -18.47 20.07 -0.84
CA LEU A 35 -19.31 19.58 -1.93
C LEU A 35 -18.60 19.78 -3.28
N LEU A 36 -18.21 18.68 -3.92
CA LEU A 36 -17.75 18.62 -5.30
C LEU A 36 -18.97 18.53 -6.22
N LEU A 37 -19.19 19.57 -7.04
CA LEU A 37 -20.32 19.58 -7.96
C LEU A 37 -20.15 18.50 -9.05
N SER A 38 -21.26 18.07 -9.62
CA SER A 38 -21.30 17.10 -10.72
C SER A 38 -20.37 17.49 -11.87
N GLY A 39 -19.83 16.46 -12.53
CA GLY A 39 -18.76 16.62 -13.52
C GLY A 39 -17.46 15.94 -13.09
N ARG A 40 -16.43 16.13 -13.90
CA ARG A 40 -15.13 15.46 -13.77
C ARG A 40 -14.10 16.41 -13.19
N HIS A 41 -13.45 15.99 -12.11
CA HIS A 41 -12.37 16.69 -11.43
C HIS A 41 -11.11 15.85 -11.56
N GLU A 42 -10.12 16.33 -12.31
CA GLU A 42 -8.83 15.62 -12.44
C GLU A 42 -7.91 16.01 -11.29
N THR A 43 -7.16 15.06 -10.74
CA THR A 43 -6.19 15.30 -9.67
C THR A 43 -4.85 14.70 -10.04
N HIS A 44 -3.77 15.50 -9.97
CA HIS A 44 -2.41 14.99 -10.20
C HIS A 44 -1.77 14.50 -8.88
N GLY A 45 -2.22 15.01 -7.74
CA GLY A 45 -1.74 14.63 -6.40
C GLY A 45 -2.78 13.86 -5.57
N SER A 46 -2.47 13.70 -4.29
CA SER A 46 -3.38 13.15 -3.27
C SER A 46 -4.16 14.27 -2.58
N LEU A 47 -5.40 14.00 -2.20
CA LEU A 47 -6.18 14.83 -1.30
C LEU A 47 -6.00 14.34 0.14
N ARG A 48 -5.67 15.24 1.07
CA ARG A 48 -5.44 14.91 2.47
C ARG A 48 -6.48 15.58 3.36
N ILE A 49 -7.19 14.77 4.15
CA ILE A 49 -8.07 15.22 5.23
C ILE A 49 -7.35 14.95 6.55
N ALA A 50 -6.87 16.00 7.21
CA ALA A 50 -6.05 15.92 8.43
C ALA A 50 -6.76 16.40 9.70
N ASN A 51 -8.06 16.72 9.59
CA ASN A 51 -8.85 17.28 10.69
C ASN A 51 -10.17 16.51 10.86
N SER A 52 -10.59 16.35 12.12
CA SER A 52 -11.90 15.78 12.47
C SER A 52 -13.05 16.65 11.96
N GLY A 53 -14.17 16.00 11.64
CA GLY A 53 -15.43 16.66 11.30
C GLY A 53 -15.57 17.10 9.84
N VAL A 54 -14.65 16.71 8.96
CA VAL A 54 -14.65 17.12 7.55
C VAL A 54 -15.28 16.02 6.69
N VAL A 55 -16.24 16.40 5.83
CA VAL A 55 -16.86 15.48 4.87
C VAL A 55 -16.51 15.90 3.44
N LEU A 56 -15.98 15.00 2.63
CA LEU A 56 -15.84 15.16 1.19
C LEU A 56 -17.03 14.49 0.49
N ARG A 57 -17.87 15.29 -0.18
CA ARG A 57 -19.16 14.86 -0.73
C ARG A 57 -19.26 15.18 -2.22
N GLY A 58 -19.78 14.26 -3.02
CA GLY A 58 -20.18 14.49 -4.41
C GLY A 58 -21.70 14.59 -4.62
N GLN A 59 -22.11 14.64 -5.88
CA GLN A 59 -23.51 14.69 -6.34
C GLN A 59 -23.91 13.43 -7.12
N GLY A 60 -23.44 12.26 -6.67
CA GLY A 60 -23.79 10.97 -7.24
C GLY A 60 -22.58 10.11 -7.57
N MET A 61 -22.67 8.82 -7.27
CA MET A 61 -21.66 7.81 -7.59
C MET A 61 -21.82 7.15 -8.98
N ASN A 62 -22.91 7.46 -9.68
CA ASN A 62 -23.26 6.91 -10.98
C ASN A 62 -22.95 7.90 -12.12
N ALA A 63 -23.16 7.46 -13.36
CA ALA A 63 -23.06 8.31 -14.53
C ALA A 63 -23.92 9.59 -14.37
N GLY A 64 -23.33 10.74 -14.71
CA GLY A 64 -23.96 12.06 -14.51
C GLY A 64 -23.73 12.69 -13.12
N GLY A 65 -23.14 11.95 -12.18
CA GLY A 65 -22.75 12.46 -10.87
C GLY A 65 -21.36 13.13 -10.86
N THR A 66 -20.67 13.03 -9.72
CA THR A 66 -19.33 13.61 -9.54
C THR A 66 -18.25 12.53 -9.72
N THR A 67 -17.33 12.74 -10.66
CA THR A 67 -16.16 11.89 -10.85
C THR A 67 -14.89 12.61 -10.40
N LEU A 68 -14.17 12.04 -9.44
CA LEU A 68 -12.81 12.44 -9.08
C LEU A 68 -11.83 11.47 -9.71
N ARG A 69 -11.00 11.95 -10.64
CA ARG A 69 -10.10 11.11 -11.44
C ARG A 69 -8.64 11.38 -11.11
N ALA A 70 -7.97 10.38 -10.54
CA ALA A 70 -6.53 10.41 -10.33
C ALA A 70 -5.80 10.25 -11.67
N THR A 71 -5.01 11.24 -12.07
CA THR A 71 -4.15 11.19 -13.26
C THR A 71 -2.67 11.22 -12.87
N GLY A 72 -1.79 11.01 -13.85
CA GLY A 72 -0.34 10.91 -13.64
C GLY A 72 0.12 9.49 -13.29
N TYR A 73 1.45 9.33 -13.19
CA TYR A 73 2.11 8.02 -13.05
C TYR A 73 2.41 7.59 -11.61
N ASP A 74 1.97 8.37 -10.63
CA ASP A 74 2.28 8.10 -9.22
C ASP A 74 1.38 7.00 -8.65
N ARG A 75 1.98 6.08 -7.90
CA ARG A 75 1.34 4.93 -7.26
C ARG A 75 0.73 5.29 -5.91
N ARG A 76 0.12 6.47 -5.84
CA ARG A 76 -0.40 7.08 -4.61
C ARG A 76 -1.75 6.52 -4.17
N THR A 77 -2.16 6.96 -2.97
CA THR A 77 -3.55 6.96 -2.54
C THR A 77 -4.23 8.26 -2.98
N LEU A 78 -5.40 8.20 -3.60
CA LEU A 78 -6.13 9.40 -4.06
C LEU A 78 -6.64 10.26 -2.90
N ILE A 79 -7.36 9.68 -1.93
CA ILE A 79 -7.86 10.36 -0.73
C ILE A 79 -7.27 9.72 0.51
N ARG A 80 -6.59 10.50 1.34
CA ARG A 80 -6.03 10.03 2.61
C ARG A 80 -6.69 10.75 3.77
N VAL A 81 -7.33 9.99 4.66
CA VAL A 81 -7.77 10.46 5.98
C VAL A 81 -6.64 10.18 6.95
N VAL A 82 -5.87 11.22 7.31
CA VAL A 82 -4.56 11.07 7.98
C VAL A 82 -4.55 11.77 9.33
N GLY A 83 -4.84 11.00 10.37
CA GLY A 83 -4.52 11.38 11.75
C GLY A 83 -3.05 11.18 12.09
N HIS A 84 -2.67 11.65 13.27
CA HIS A 84 -1.32 11.50 13.81
C HIS A 84 -1.26 10.42 14.88
N GLU A 85 -0.23 9.58 14.83
CA GLU A 85 0.09 8.66 15.92
C GLU A 85 0.86 9.43 17.00
N ASP A 86 0.13 10.01 17.94
CA ASP A 86 0.66 10.81 19.05
C ASP A 86 0.16 10.31 20.40
N ARG A 87 0.06 8.96 20.52
CA ARG A 87 -0.38 8.27 21.73
C ARG A 87 0.33 8.86 22.95
N ARG A 88 -0.47 9.28 23.93
CA ARG A 88 0.01 9.72 25.25
C ARG A 88 -0.44 8.71 26.30
N GLY A 89 0.48 8.29 27.14
CA GLY A 89 0.30 7.32 28.22
C GLY A 89 1.65 6.70 28.56
N ASP A 90 1.89 6.44 29.83
CA ASP A 90 3.15 5.85 30.31
C ASP A 90 2.96 4.33 30.39
N GLU A 91 3.80 3.56 29.67
CA GLU A 91 3.78 2.09 29.76
C GLU A 91 4.15 1.60 31.18
N GLU A 92 4.82 2.44 31.96
CA GLU A 92 5.10 2.21 33.38
C GLU A 92 3.84 2.22 34.27
N ASP A 93 2.73 2.78 33.79
CA ASP A 93 1.42 2.77 34.45
C ASP A 93 0.54 1.57 34.01
N ALA A 94 1.08 0.62 33.25
CA ALA A 94 0.33 -0.55 32.82
C ALA A 94 -0.08 -1.43 34.02
N VAL A 95 -1.37 -1.69 34.15
CA VAL A 95 -1.94 -2.52 35.21
C VAL A 95 -2.22 -3.92 34.69
N ALA A 96 -1.79 -4.92 35.46
CA ALA A 96 -2.03 -6.32 35.12
C ALA A 96 -3.50 -6.71 35.30
N ILE A 97 -4.00 -7.51 34.37
CA ILE A 97 -5.25 -8.25 34.51
C ILE A 97 -5.00 -9.48 35.40
N THR A 98 -5.87 -9.70 36.38
CA THR A 98 -5.62 -10.61 37.51
C THR A 98 -6.22 -11.99 37.36
N GLU A 99 -7.16 -12.21 36.44
CA GLU A 99 -7.67 -13.55 36.18
C GLU A 99 -6.64 -14.46 35.49
N ASP A 100 -6.71 -15.75 35.78
CA ASP A 100 -5.92 -16.75 35.04
C ASP A 100 -6.38 -16.89 33.58
N HIS A 101 -7.67 -16.67 33.34
CA HIS A 101 -8.30 -16.76 32.03
C HIS A 101 -9.44 -15.75 31.88
N VAL A 102 -9.31 -14.83 30.91
CA VAL A 102 -10.40 -13.98 30.43
C VAL A 102 -10.87 -14.52 29.07
N PRO A 103 -12.12 -14.98 28.94
CA PRO A 103 -12.58 -15.66 27.74
C PRO A 103 -12.77 -14.71 26.56
N VAL A 104 -12.74 -15.27 25.34
CA VAL A 104 -13.18 -14.56 24.13
C VAL A 104 -14.62 -14.07 24.32
N GLY A 105 -14.89 -12.84 23.93
CA GLY A 105 -16.20 -12.22 24.11
C GLY A 105 -16.37 -11.48 25.44
N ALA A 106 -15.40 -11.54 26.36
CA ALA A 106 -15.49 -10.83 27.63
C ALA A 106 -15.51 -9.31 27.44
N THR A 107 -16.39 -8.66 28.20
CA THR A 107 -16.46 -7.19 28.35
C THR A 107 -16.13 -6.73 29.75
N SER A 108 -15.99 -7.64 30.72
CA SER A 108 -15.59 -7.34 32.09
C SER A 108 -14.48 -8.28 32.56
N PHE A 109 -13.55 -7.73 33.35
CA PHE A 109 -12.41 -8.43 33.93
C PHE A 109 -11.79 -7.60 35.06
N HIS A 110 -10.95 -8.22 35.88
CA HIS A 110 -10.39 -7.67 37.11
C HIS A 110 -8.95 -7.21 36.93
N LEU A 111 -8.66 -6.00 37.36
CA LEU A 111 -7.31 -5.43 37.41
C LEU A 111 -6.69 -5.59 38.79
N GLU A 112 -5.37 -5.53 38.86
CA GLU A 112 -4.64 -5.45 40.14
C GLU A 112 -5.08 -4.20 40.93
N THR A 113 -5.30 -3.09 40.22
CA THR A 113 -5.85 -1.85 40.76
C THR A 113 -6.63 -1.09 39.69
N THR A 114 -7.71 -0.43 40.07
CA THR A 114 -8.47 0.48 39.19
C THR A 114 -8.20 1.95 39.52
N THR A 115 -7.20 2.22 40.35
CA THR A 115 -6.87 3.56 40.83
C THR A 115 -6.61 4.50 39.65
N GLY A 116 -7.36 5.60 39.59
CA GLY A 116 -7.21 6.60 38.53
C GLY A 116 -7.97 6.29 37.23
N LEU A 117 -8.64 5.14 37.12
CA LEU A 117 -9.57 4.85 36.02
C LEU A 117 -10.98 5.35 36.35
N GLN A 118 -11.67 5.84 35.34
CA GLN A 118 -13.08 6.26 35.44
C GLN A 118 -13.84 5.91 34.16
N THR A 119 -15.18 5.87 34.26
CA THR A 119 -16.05 5.73 33.08
C THR A 119 -15.75 6.84 32.07
N GLY A 120 -15.63 6.44 30.79
CA GLY A 120 -15.28 7.33 29.68
C GLY A 120 -13.79 7.36 29.34
N ASP A 121 -12.91 6.83 30.20
CA ASP A 121 -11.49 6.73 29.88
C ASP A 121 -11.27 5.81 28.67
N LEU A 122 -10.39 6.25 27.77
CA LEU A 122 -9.84 5.41 26.71
C LEU A 122 -8.68 4.59 27.29
N VAL A 123 -8.74 3.29 27.06
CA VAL A 123 -7.72 2.33 27.52
C VAL A 123 -7.19 1.53 26.34
N ARG A 124 -5.91 1.19 26.40
CA ARG A 124 -5.25 0.21 25.53
C ARG A 124 -5.09 -1.09 26.33
N ILE A 125 -5.58 -2.18 25.77
CA ILE A 125 -5.45 -3.52 26.33
C ILE A 125 -4.53 -4.30 25.42
N THR A 126 -3.47 -4.86 25.99
CA THR A 126 -2.44 -5.60 25.24
C THR A 126 -2.44 -7.05 25.69
N ARG A 127 -2.53 -7.94 24.71
CA ARG A 127 -2.18 -9.35 24.86
C ARG A 127 -0.77 -9.56 24.27
N PRO A 128 0.22 -9.94 25.09
CA PRO A 128 1.56 -10.19 24.59
C PRO A 128 1.62 -11.46 23.73
N SER A 129 2.56 -11.48 22.80
CA SER A 129 2.95 -12.65 22.02
C SER A 129 4.22 -13.26 22.60
N THR A 130 4.11 -14.00 23.71
CA THR A 130 5.27 -14.61 24.37
C THR A 130 5.80 -15.82 23.59
N GLN A 131 7.02 -16.26 23.93
CA GLN A 131 7.62 -17.45 23.32
C GLN A 131 6.76 -18.70 23.57
N GLU A 132 6.23 -18.87 24.78
CA GLU A 132 5.40 -20.00 25.17
C GLU A 132 4.10 -20.08 24.36
N TRP A 133 3.52 -18.92 24.04
CA TRP A 133 2.33 -18.88 23.18
C TRP A 133 2.67 -19.23 21.73
N ILE A 134 3.78 -18.71 21.21
CA ILE A 134 4.24 -19.00 19.85
C ILE A 134 4.53 -20.49 19.67
N GLU A 135 5.16 -21.12 20.67
CA GLU A 135 5.40 -22.57 20.72
C GLU A 135 4.09 -23.37 20.77
N PHE A 136 3.15 -22.95 21.63
CA PHE A 136 1.83 -23.58 21.72
C PHE A 136 1.07 -23.55 20.39
N LEU A 137 1.22 -22.46 19.62
CA LEU A 137 0.60 -22.34 18.29
C LEU A 137 1.31 -23.14 17.19
N GLY A 138 2.50 -23.68 17.47
CA GLY A 138 3.37 -24.27 16.43
C GLY A 138 3.91 -23.24 15.45
N ALA A 139 4.07 -21.98 15.86
CA ALA A 139 4.45 -20.88 14.99
C ALA A 139 5.95 -20.51 15.07
N THR A 140 6.77 -21.32 15.74
CA THR A 140 8.24 -21.15 15.83
C THR A 140 8.97 -21.51 14.53
N ASP A 141 8.44 -22.46 13.76
CA ASP A 141 8.93 -22.87 12.44
C ASP A 141 7.71 -23.05 11.52
N LEU A 142 7.69 -22.34 10.39
CA LEU A 142 6.58 -22.37 9.43
C LEU A 142 6.90 -23.21 8.18
N GLY A 143 7.99 -23.99 8.24
CA GLY A 143 8.46 -24.91 7.22
C GLY A 143 9.97 -24.76 6.96
N GLY A 144 10.62 -25.87 6.60
CA GLY A 144 11.98 -25.84 6.05
C GLY A 144 13.09 -25.39 7.01
N GLY A 145 12.84 -25.33 8.33
CA GLY A 145 13.85 -24.93 9.32
C GLY A 145 14.08 -23.42 9.37
N VAL A 146 13.17 -22.61 8.81
CA VAL A 146 13.26 -21.15 8.83
C VAL A 146 12.47 -20.60 10.01
N ALA A 147 13.07 -19.66 10.75
CA ALA A 147 12.43 -19.06 11.92
C ALA A 147 11.08 -18.42 11.59
N GLY A 148 10.05 -18.77 12.36
CA GLY A 148 8.70 -18.26 12.26
C GLY A 148 8.49 -16.97 13.07
N TRP A 149 7.48 -16.98 13.94
CA TRP A 149 7.13 -15.84 14.78
C TRP A 149 8.19 -15.60 15.87
N ARG A 150 8.36 -14.33 16.25
CA ARG A 150 9.26 -13.93 17.36
C ARG A 150 8.44 -13.29 18.48
N PRO A 151 8.88 -13.38 19.75
CA PRO A 151 8.19 -12.71 20.83
C PRO A 151 7.98 -11.20 20.58
N GLY A 152 6.81 -10.68 20.96
CA GLY A 152 6.45 -9.26 20.79
C GLY A 152 6.00 -8.86 19.37
N THR A 153 6.09 -9.74 18.38
CA THR A 153 5.78 -9.38 16.97
C THR A 153 4.31 -9.58 16.58
N ARG A 154 3.52 -10.28 17.41
CA ARG A 154 2.10 -10.57 17.20
C ARG A 154 1.26 -10.17 18.42
N ASP A 155 1.65 -9.09 19.10
CA ASP A 155 0.89 -8.55 20.21
C ASP A 155 -0.47 -8.05 19.70
N ILE A 156 -1.53 -8.40 20.41
CA ILE A 156 -2.89 -7.97 20.04
C ILE A 156 -3.27 -6.77 20.91
N ILE A 157 -3.64 -5.68 20.25
CA ILE A 157 -3.87 -4.39 20.89
C ILE A 157 -5.31 -3.94 20.64
N TRP A 158 -6.11 -3.86 21.71
CA TRP A 158 -7.46 -3.29 21.66
C TRP A 158 -7.47 -1.89 22.24
N HIS A 159 -8.19 -0.98 21.58
CA HIS A 159 -8.58 0.30 22.17
C HIS A 159 -10.03 0.23 22.61
N ARG A 160 -10.29 0.48 23.89
CA ARG A 160 -11.62 0.37 24.49
C ARG A 160 -11.96 1.57 25.35
N THR A 161 -13.24 1.83 25.52
CA THR A 161 -13.74 2.85 26.43
C THR A 161 -14.26 2.18 27.69
N VAL A 162 -13.83 2.64 28.87
CA VAL A 162 -14.34 2.17 30.15
C VAL A 162 -15.80 2.58 30.30
N ARG A 163 -16.68 1.62 30.54
CA ARG A 163 -18.12 1.82 30.79
C ARG A 163 -18.46 1.84 32.27
N ALA A 164 -17.80 1.00 33.06
CA ALA A 164 -18.00 0.94 34.51
C ALA A 164 -16.71 0.54 35.23
N VAL A 165 -16.59 0.98 36.48
CA VAL A 165 -15.56 0.56 37.42
C VAL A 165 -16.26 0.18 38.72
N ALA A 166 -16.08 -1.07 39.17
CA ALA A 166 -16.70 -1.61 40.38
C ALA A 166 -15.65 -2.37 41.21
N GLY A 167 -15.06 -1.68 42.18
CA GLY A 167 -13.89 -2.22 42.89
C GLY A 167 -12.74 -2.42 41.89
N ASN A 168 -12.23 -3.65 41.79
CA ASN A 168 -11.17 -3.99 40.85
C ASN A 168 -11.68 -4.49 39.49
N GLU A 169 -12.99 -4.70 39.34
CA GLU A 169 -13.59 -5.06 38.05
C GLU A 169 -13.81 -3.80 37.19
N ILE A 170 -13.47 -3.91 35.91
CA ILE A 170 -13.84 -2.91 34.91
C ILE A 170 -14.76 -3.53 33.86
N THR A 171 -15.62 -2.71 33.26
CA THR A 171 -16.39 -3.07 32.07
C THR A 171 -16.01 -2.17 30.90
N VAL A 172 -15.79 -2.74 29.71
CA VAL A 172 -15.44 -2.03 28.48
C VAL A 172 -16.59 -2.02 27.45
N ASP A 173 -16.50 -1.12 26.47
CA ASP A 173 -17.55 -0.85 25.48
C ASP A 173 -17.71 -1.88 24.35
N ALA A 174 -16.71 -2.73 24.15
CA ALA A 174 -16.74 -3.80 23.15
C ALA A 174 -15.91 -5.01 23.61
N PRO A 175 -16.30 -6.24 23.22
CA PRO A 175 -15.65 -7.45 23.67
C PRO A 175 -14.20 -7.57 23.20
N LEU A 176 -13.41 -8.35 23.93
CA LEU A 176 -12.09 -8.83 23.50
C LEU A 176 -12.26 -10.05 22.58
N THR A 177 -11.53 -10.06 21.47
CA THR A 177 -11.70 -11.08 20.40
C THR A 177 -10.71 -12.24 20.50
N THR A 178 -9.77 -12.16 21.43
CA THR A 178 -8.81 -13.22 21.76
C THR A 178 -8.72 -13.31 23.27
N ALA A 179 -8.69 -14.53 23.80
CA ALA A 179 -8.59 -14.75 25.23
C ALA A 179 -7.27 -14.22 25.80
N LEU A 180 -7.33 -13.76 27.05
CA LEU A 180 -6.15 -13.44 27.84
C LEU A 180 -5.91 -14.60 28.81
N GLU A 181 -4.68 -15.11 28.84
CA GLU A 181 -4.32 -16.29 29.61
C GLU A 181 -3.01 -16.04 30.37
N ARG A 182 -3.02 -16.16 31.70
CA ARG A 182 -1.83 -15.89 32.53
C ARG A 182 -0.63 -16.74 32.13
N ARG A 183 -0.86 -18.00 31.73
CA ARG A 183 0.19 -18.92 31.23
C ARG A 183 0.92 -18.42 29.96
N PHE A 184 0.35 -17.46 29.24
CA PHE A 184 0.90 -16.86 28.03
C PHE A 184 1.22 -15.37 28.21
N GLY A 185 1.48 -14.95 29.46
CA GLY A 185 1.81 -13.56 29.80
C GLY A 185 0.63 -12.70 30.25
N GLY A 186 -0.59 -13.24 30.29
CA GLY A 186 -1.77 -12.53 30.78
C GLY A 186 -2.22 -11.39 29.85
N GLY A 187 -2.71 -10.30 30.44
CA GLY A 187 -3.05 -9.09 29.72
C GLY A 187 -2.70 -7.85 30.54
N LEU A 188 -2.38 -6.78 29.82
CA LEU A 188 -2.04 -5.48 30.41
C LEU A 188 -3.06 -4.46 29.97
N LEU A 189 -3.43 -3.57 30.87
CA LEU A 189 -4.27 -2.41 30.58
C LEU A 189 -3.53 -1.14 30.92
N GLU A 190 -3.49 -0.22 29.97
CA GLU A 190 -2.97 1.13 30.17
C GLU A 190 -4.05 2.16 29.81
N ARG A 191 -4.15 3.24 30.59
CA ARG A 191 -4.95 4.40 30.19
C ARG A 191 -4.19 5.17 29.13
N CYS A 192 -4.84 5.54 28.04
CA CYS A 192 -4.19 6.26 26.94
C CYS A 192 -5.05 7.39 26.39
N ARG A 193 -4.40 8.30 25.67
CA ARG A 193 -5.06 9.34 24.87
C ARG A 193 -4.49 9.29 23.46
N LEU A 194 -5.35 9.52 22.47
CA LEU A 194 -4.99 9.56 21.05
C LEU A 194 -5.44 10.91 20.46
N PRO A 195 -4.82 12.05 20.86
CA PRO A 195 -5.27 13.38 20.45
C PRO A 195 -5.21 13.61 18.93
N GLY A 196 -4.30 12.94 18.23
CA GLY A 196 -4.15 12.96 16.79
C GLY A 196 -5.07 12.00 16.04
N ARG A 197 -5.88 11.18 16.74
CA ARG A 197 -6.86 10.31 16.10
C ARG A 197 -8.06 11.13 15.63
N LEU A 198 -8.28 11.18 14.32
CA LEU A 198 -9.39 11.92 13.73
C LEU A 198 -10.73 11.28 14.09
N ALA A 199 -11.80 12.08 14.07
CA ALA A 199 -13.17 11.62 14.28
C ALA A 199 -14.14 12.27 13.28
N ASN A 200 -15.23 11.60 12.94
CA ASN A 200 -16.31 12.15 12.11
C ASN A 200 -15.85 12.64 10.73
N VAL A 201 -15.02 11.85 10.04
CA VAL A 201 -14.57 12.13 8.67
C VAL A 201 -15.36 11.28 7.68
N GLY A 202 -15.90 11.90 6.64
CA GLY A 202 -16.72 11.22 5.63
C GLY A 202 -16.17 11.39 4.22
N VAL A 203 -16.24 10.32 3.42
CA VAL A 203 -16.11 10.39 1.96
C VAL A 203 -17.37 9.77 1.37
N GLU A 204 -18.13 10.50 0.55
CA GLU A 204 -19.44 10.00 0.14
C GLU A 204 -19.98 10.55 -1.19
N ASN A 205 -20.84 9.74 -1.81
CA ASN A 205 -21.61 10.11 -3.00
C ASN A 205 -20.76 10.48 -4.23
N LEU A 206 -19.75 9.66 -4.55
CA LEU A 206 -18.70 9.95 -5.54
C LEU A 206 -18.41 8.77 -6.46
N CYS A 207 -17.94 9.05 -7.67
CA CYS A 207 -17.21 8.09 -8.49
C CYS A 207 -15.71 8.42 -8.42
N LEU A 208 -14.87 7.47 -8.04
CA LEU A 208 -13.42 7.59 -7.99
C LEU A 208 -12.80 6.74 -9.11
N GLU A 209 -11.98 7.35 -9.95
CA GLU A 209 -11.37 6.70 -11.13
C GLU A 209 -9.85 6.85 -11.09
N SER A 210 -9.11 5.77 -11.32
CA SER A 210 -7.68 5.84 -11.63
C SER A 210 -7.47 5.87 -13.15
N ALA A 211 -6.76 6.87 -13.66
CA ALA A 211 -6.42 6.95 -15.08
C ALA A 211 -5.25 6.00 -15.38
N PHE A 212 -5.39 5.18 -16.41
CA PHE A 212 -4.35 4.22 -16.83
C PHE A 212 -4.12 4.29 -18.35
N ASP A 213 -3.06 3.66 -18.84
CA ASP A 213 -2.80 3.48 -20.26
C ASP A 213 -3.63 2.32 -20.83
N PRO A 214 -4.65 2.57 -21.67
CA PRO A 214 -5.53 1.53 -22.19
C PRO A 214 -4.83 0.57 -23.15
N SER A 215 -3.64 0.92 -23.66
CA SER A 215 -2.81 -0.01 -24.45
C SER A 215 -2.12 -1.08 -23.58
N ARG A 216 -2.17 -0.92 -22.25
CA ARG A 216 -1.52 -1.79 -21.27
C ARG A 216 -2.56 -2.34 -20.28
N PRO A 217 -3.17 -3.52 -20.55
CA PRO A 217 -4.17 -4.12 -19.65
C PRO A 217 -3.66 -4.47 -18.23
N LYS A 218 -2.33 -4.51 -18.06
CA LYS A 218 -1.65 -4.71 -16.76
C LYS A 218 -0.86 -3.47 -16.34
N ASP A 219 -1.30 -2.28 -16.74
CA ASP A 219 -0.68 -1.04 -16.32
C ASP A 219 -0.65 -0.94 -14.79
N GLU A 220 0.43 -0.38 -14.25
CA GLU A 220 0.60 -0.11 -12.81
C GLU A 220 1.19 1.27 -12.56
N ASP A 221 1.36 2.05 -13.63
CA ASP A 221 1.90 3.40 -13.61
C ASP A 221 0.74 4.40 -13.45
N HIS A 222 -0.06 4.19 -12.40
CA HIS A 222 -1.23 4.98 -12.04
C HIS A 222 -1.55 4.85 -10.55
N ALA A 223 -2.58 5.53 -10.04
CA ALA A 223 -2.91 5.48 -8.61
C ALA A 223 -3.35 4.07 -8.19
N TRP A 224 -2.82 3.62 -7.03
CA TRP A 224 -3.07 2.27 -6.51
C TRP A 224 -4.24 2.23 -5.51
N TYR A 225 -4.37 3.23 -4.63
CA TYR A 225 -5.38 3.20 -3.56
C TYR A 225 -6.35 4.35 -3.75
N ALA A 226 -7.64 4.12 -3.55
CA ALA A 226 -8.62 5.20 -3.62
C ALA A 226 -8.76 5.93 -2.29
N ILE A 227 -9.04 5.20 -1.20
CA ILE A 227 -9.22 5.79 0.14
C ILE A 227 -8.40 5.02 1.18
N THR A 228 -7.61 5.75 1.99
CA THR A 228 -7.01 5.22 3.22
C THR A 228 -7.56 5.92 4.47
N PHE A 229 -7.82 5.14 5.52
CA PHE A 229 -8.07 5.64 6.87
C PHE A 229 -6.87 5.30 7.76
N GLU A 230 -6.17 6.34 8.21
CA GLU A 230 -4.94 6.27 9.01
C GLU A 230 -5.18 7.02 10.32
N ASN A 231 -5.08 6.35 11.46
CA ASN A 231 -5.36 6.95 12.78
C ASN A 231 -6.69 7.73 12.80
N ALA A 232 -7.79 7.10 12.40
CA ALA A 232 -9.12 7.73 12.36
C ALA A 232 -10.18 6.88 13.08
N ALA A 233 -11.19 7.50 13.63
CA ALA A 233 -12.33 6.82 14.22
C ALA A 233 -13.67 7.44 13.83
N ASP A 234 -14.77 6.73 14.05
CA ASP A 234 -16.14 7.25 13.84
C ASP A 234 -16.31 7.89 12.45
N SER A 235 -15.79 7.22 11.42
CA SER A 235 -15.63 7.76 10.07
C SER A 235 -16.19 6.79 9.03
N TRP A 236 -16.46 7.28 7.82
CA TRP A 236 -17.14 6.46 6.81
C TRP A 236 -16.74 6.74 5.37
N ALA A 237 -16.89 5.72 4.54
CA ALA A 237 -16.93 5.80 3.09
C ALA A 237 -18.27 5.24 2.62
N ARG A 238 -19.12 6.01 1.93
CA ARG A 238 -20.44 5.49 1.51
C ARG A 238 -20.94 5.98 0.16
N GLN A 239 -21.66 5.11 -0.55
CA GLN A 239 -22.17 5.38 -1.90
C GLN A 239 -21.04 5.84 -2.82
N ILE A 240 -20.10 4.93 -3.08
CA ILE A 240 -18.93 5.21 -3.92
C ILE A 240 -18.73 4.11 -4.95
N THR A 241 -18.54 4.52 -6.20
CA THR A 241 -18.04 3.65 -7.27
C THR A 241 -16.54 3.89 -7.43
N PHE A 242 -15.75 2.82 -7.41
CA PHE A 242 -14.30 2.84 -7.61
C PHE A 242 -13.99 2.14 -8.93
N ALA A 243 -13.13 2.74 -9.76
CA ALA A 243 -12.73 2.17 -11.04
C ALA A 243 -11.21 2.19 -11.24
N HIS A 244 -10.68 1.09 -11.79
CA HIS A 244 -9.30 0.94 -12.31
C HIS A 244 -8.15 0.98 -11.30
N PHE A 245 -8.39 1.17 -10.00
CA PHE A 245 -7.32 1.17 -8.99
C PHE A 245 -6.56 -0.17 -8.94
N ALA A 246 -5.22 -0.10 -8.89
CA ALA A 246 -4.36 -1.29 -8.87
C ALA A 246 -4.32 -2.03 -7.52
N GLY A 247 -4.58 -1.32 -6.42
CA GLY A 247 -4.48 -1.78 -5.03
C GLY A 247 -5.85 -1.94 -4.38
N SER A 248 -6.27 -0.94 -3.60
CA SER A 248 -7.48 -1.01 -2.76
C SER A 248 -8.49 0.08 -3.11
N ALA A 249 -9.78 -0.27 -3.03
CA ALA A 249 -10.86 0.71 -2.99
C ALA A 249 -10.86 1.42 -1.64
N VAL A 250 -10.87 0.66 -0.55
CA VAL A 250 -10.75 1.21 0.81
C VAL A 250 -9.82 0.35 1.64
N ALA A 251 -8.79 0.98 2.22
CA ALA A 251 -7.91 0.38 3.21
C ALA A 251 -8.01 1.13 4.54
N VAL A 252 -8.34 0.40 5.60
CA VAL A 252 -8.37 0.90 6.98
C VAL A 252 -7.12 0.38 7.68
N PHE A 253 -6.20 1.25 8.07
CA PHE A 253 -4.93 0.84 8.67
C PHE A 253 -5.01 0.74 10.19
N GLU A 254 -3.88 0.39 10.82
CA GLU A 254 -3.76 0.25 12.27
C GLU A 254 -4.21 1.52 13.01
N ASN A 255 -4.60 1.37 14.28
CA ASN A 255 -5.14 2.42 15.15
C ASN A 255 -6.48 3.04 14.72
N ALA A 256 -6.95 2.79 13.50
CA ALA A 256 -8.29 3.18 13.08
C ALA A 256 -9.37 2.32 13.77
N ALA A 257 -10.51 2.94 14.09
CA ALA A 257 -11.58 2.24 14.80
C ALA A 257 -12.98 2.74 14.42
N ARG A 258 -14.01 1.88 14.42
CA ARG A 258 -15.40 2.33 14.14
C ARG A 258 -15.52 3.02 12.77
N ILE A 259 -14.97 2.36 11.75
CA ILE A 259 -15.07 2.79 10.36
C ILE A 259 -16.19 2.02 9.67
N THR A 260 -17.09 2.71 8.99
CA THR A 260 -18.14 2.10 8.16
C THR A 260 -17.87 2.34 6.68
N VAL A 261 -17.76 1.27 5.90
CA VAL A 261 -17.73 1.30 4.44
C VAL A 261 -19.03 0.69 3.95
N GLN A 262 -19.88 1.46 3.26
CA GLN A 262 -21.19 0.96 2.86
C GLN A 262 -21.63 1.38 1.46
N ASP A 263 -22.37 0.51 0.78
CA ASP A 263 -22.89 0.77 -0.56
C ASP A 263 -21.78 1.17 -1.54
N CYS A 264 -20.77 0.31 -1.67
CA CYS A 264 -19.58 0.58 -2.48
C CYS A 264 -19.41 -0.45 -3.60
N LEU A 265 -19.06 0.01 -4.80
CA LEU A 265 -18.77 -0.82 -5.98
C LEU A 265 -17.29 -0.66 -6.37
N SER A 266 -16.51 -1.74 -6.44
CA SER A 266 -15.15 -1.72 -7.01
C SER A 266 -15.12 -2.47 -8.33
N LEU A 267 -14.86 -1.74 -9.41
CA LEU A 267 -15.05 -2.19 -10.78
C LEU A 267 -13.75 -2.09 -11.60
N SER A 268 -13.58 -3.07 -12.48
CA SER A 268 -12.58 -3.10 -13.55
C SER A 268 -11.15 -2.73 -13.09
N PRO A 269 -10.58 -3.40 -12.07
CA PRO A 269 -9.24 -3.09 -11.59
C PRO A 269 -8.18 -3.32 -12.67
N VAL A 270 -7.21 -2.41 -12.78
CA VAL A 270 -6.09 -2.49 -13.74
C VAL A 270 -4.80 -2.68 -12.95
N SER A 271 -4.13 -3.82 -13.16
CA SER A 271 -2.84 -4.17 -12.54
C SER A 271 -2.32 -5.49 -13.11
N GLU A 272 -1.07 -5.85 -12.82
CA GLU A 272 -0.63 -7.25 -12.84
C GLU A 272 -1.50 -8.10 -11.89
N ASN A 273 -1.59 -9.40 -12.15
CA ASN A 273 -2.35 -10.32 -11.28
C ASN A 273 -1.40 -10.97 -10.27
N GLY A 274 -1.10 -10.30 -9.16
CA GLY A 274 -0.17 -10.85 -8.17
C GLY A 274 -0.06 -10.11 -6.83
N GLY A 275 0.03 -10.88 -5.75
CA GLY A 275 0.36 -10.38 -4.41
C GLY A 275 -0.59 -9.31 -3.89
N HIS A 276 -0.04 -8.23 -3.32
CA HIS A 276 -0.73 -7.10 -2.68
C HIS A 276 -1.59 -6.20 -3.61
N ARG A 277 -1.83 -6.61 -4.85
CA ARG A 277 -2.71 -5.91 -5.79
C ARG A 277 -4.15 -6.33 -5.59
N ARG A 278 -5.10 -5.47 -5.95
CA ARG A 278 -6.54 -5.75 -5.95
C ARG A 278 -7.10 -6.25 -4.60
N ARG A 279 -6.47 -5.88 -3.49
CA ARG A 279 -6.99 -6.09 -2.12
C ARG A 279 -8.08 -5.06 -1.87
N THR A 280 -9.29 -5.35 -2.34
CA THR A 280 -10.33 -4.33 -2.55
C THR A 280 -10.78 -3.61 -1.27
N PHE A 281 -11.35 -4.36 -0.33
CA PHE A 281 -11.84 -3.85 0.95
C PHE A 281 -11.06 -4.49 2.09
N PHE A 282 -10.14 -3.71 2.66
CA PHE A 282 -9.13 -4.22 3.59
C PHE A 282 -9.14 -3.48 4.92
N THR A 283 -8.97 -4.20 6.02
CA THR A 283 -8.88 -3.60 7.36
C THR A 283 -7.79 -4.24 8.23
N GLN A 284 -6.98 -3.39 8.86
CA GLN A 284 -6.15 -3.67 10.04
C GLN A 284 -6.65 -2.92 11.28
N GLY A 285 -7.77 -2.22 11.15
CA GLY A 285 -8.44 -1.53 12.25
C GLY A 285 -9.27 -2.46 13.13
N GLN A 286 -10.08 -1.84 13.98
CA GLN A 286 -10.99 -2.53 14.91
C GLN A 286 -12.39 -1.93 14.90
N GLN A 287 -13.42 -2.71 15.22
CA GLN A 287 -14.82 -2.26 15.20
C GLN A 287 -15.23 -1.74 13.82
N THR A 288 -14.70 -2.32 12.73
CA THR A 288 -15.01 -1.90 11.36
C THR A 288 -16.19 -2.67 10.78
N LEU A 289 -16.99 -2.01 9.94
CA LEU A 289 -18.15 -2.56 9.25
C LEU A 289 -18.03 -2.29 7.75
N PHE A 290 -18.04 -3.35 6.95
CA PHE A 290 -18.20 -3.31 5.51
C PHE A 290 -19.59 -3.85 5.20
N LEU A 291 -20.47 -3.02 4.66
CA LEU A 291 -21.90 -3.31 4.53
C LEU A 291 -22.35 -3.07 3.08
N ARG A 292 -22.74 -4.13 2.37
CA ARG A 292 -23.09 -4.04 0.93
C ARG A 292 -21.95 -3.46 0.11
N CYS A 293 -20.87 -4.22 0.06
CA CYS A 293 -19.72 -3.94 -0.80
C CYS A 293 -19.65 -4.98 -1.91
N PHE A 294 -19.40 -4.53 -3.14
CA PHE A 294 -19.22 -5.38 -4.31
C PHE A 294 -17.82 -5.17 -4.91
N SER A 295 -17.20 -6.26 -5.36
CA SER A 295 -15.89 -6.26 -6.03
C SER A 295 -15.93 -7.20 -7.23
N GLU A 296 -15.23 -6.86 -8.32
CA GLU A 296 -14.99 -7.77 -9.44
C GLU A 296 -13.50 -7.95 -9.72
N ASN A 297 -13.10 -9.17 -10.09
CA ASN A 297 -11.73 -9.54 -10.45
C ASN A 297 -10.67 -9.14 -9.39
N GLY A 298 -11.07 -9.11 -8.11
CA GLY A 298 -10.23 -8.77 -6.98
C GLY A 298 -9.36 -9.93 -6.48
N ARG A 299 -8.49 -9.63 -5.52
CA ARG A 299 -7.60 -10.59 -4.83
C ARG A 299 -7.64 -10.31 -3.33
N GLY A 300 -8.30 -11.16 -2.56
CA GLY A 300 -8.58 -10.84 -1.16
C GLY A 300 -9.56 -9.67 -1.04
N ASP A 301 -10.66 -9.76 -1.80
CA ASP A 301 -11.72 -8.76 -1.93
C ASP A 301 -12.23 -8.25 -0.58
N PHE A 302 -12.39 -9.16 0.39
CA PHE A 302 -12.78 -8.88 1.77
C PHE A 302 -11.70 -9.41 2.71
N GLY A 303 -10.73 -8.55 3.01
CA GLY A 303 -9.48 -8.92 3.67
C GLY A 303 -9.29 -8.29 5.05
N VAL A 304 -8.68 -9.05 5.97
CA VAL A 304 -8.27 -8.55 7.29
C VAL A 304 -6.77 -8.77 7.48
N GLY A 305 -6.05 -7.74 7.94
CA GLY A 305 -4.60 -7.73 8.02
C GLY A 305 -4.01 -8.06 9.40
N HIS A 306 -2.70 -7.81 9.54
CA HIS A 306 -1.87 -8.24 10.67
C HIS A 306 -2.39 -7.74 12.00
N CYS A 307 -2.63 -8.67 12.92
CA CYS A 307 -3.06 -8.46 14.31
C CYS A 307 -4.26 -7.51 14.45
N ALA A 308 -5.15 -7.49 13.45
CA ALA A 308 -6.38 -6.72 13.51
C ALA A 308 -7.23 -7.20 14.69
N ALA A 309 -7.34 -6.35 15.70
CA ALA A 309 -7.89 -6.73 17.00
C ALA A 309 -9.41 -6.93 16.97
N GLY A 310 -10.12 -6.31 16.02
CA GLY A 310 -11.56 -6.48 15.86
C GLY A 310 -12.40 -6.03 17.08
N PRO A 311 -13.68 -6.45 17.15
CA PRO A 311 -14.38 -7.24 16.15
C PRO A 311 -14.54 -6.48 14.82
N ASN A 312 -14.49 -7.17 13.69
CA ASN A 312 -14.67 -6.59 12.35
C ASN A 312 -15.74 -7.39 11.60
N ALA A 313 -16.57 -6.73 10.79
CA ALA A 313 -17.68 -7.39 10.09
C ALA A 313 -17.74 -7.03 8.60
N PHE A 314 -17.91 -8.05 7.76
CA PHE A 314 -18.33 -7.93 6.37
C PHE A 314 -19.75 -8.49 6.26
N VAL A 315 -20.72 -7.65 5.88
CA VAL A 315 -22.14 -7.96 5.92
C VAL A 315 -22.76 -7.72 4.55
N GLN A 316 -23.29 -8.79 3.97
CA GLN A 316 -23.87 -8.83 2.64
C GLN A 316 -22.94 -8.25 1.57
N CYS A 317 -21.78 -8.88 1.40
CA CYS A 317 -20.78 -8.46 0.42
C CYS A 317 -20.60 -9.53 -0.67
N GLU A 318 -20.33 -9.13 -1.90
CA GLU A 318 -20.16 -10.05 -3.03
C GLU A 318 -18.88 -9.75 -3.83
N ALA A 319 -18.12 -10.79 -4.15
CA ALA A 319 -17.00 -10.75 -5.08
C ALA A 319 -17.35 -11.57 -6.33
N ALA A 320 -17.24 -10.97 -7.51
CA ALA A 320 -17.43 -11.61 -8.80
C ALA A 320 -16.08 -12.00 -9.43
N GLU A 321 -15.95 -13.22 -9.94
CA GLU A 321 -14.74 -13.71 -10.61
C GLU A 321 -13.43 -13.45 -9.82
N ALA A 322 -13.44 -13.75 -8.52
CA ALA A 322 -12.32 -13.51 -7.62
C ALA A 322 -11.07 -14.31 -8.03
N LEU A 323 -9.91 -13.65 -8.01
CA LEU A 323 -8.63 -14.18 -8.49
C LEU A 323 -7.72 -14.72 -7.37
N ALA A 324 -8.09 -14.48 -6.10
CA ALA A 324 -7.46 -15.06 -4.91
C ALA A 324 -8.49 -15.17 -3.78
N ASP A 325 -8.13 -15.86 -2.70
CA ASP A 325 -9.05 -16.11 -1.60
C ASP A 325 -9.28 -14.87 -0.72
N SER A 326 -10.50 -14.72 -0.20
CA SER A 326 -10.86 -13.74 0.82
C SER A 326 -10.74 -14.33 2.23
N GLY A 327 -10.81 -13.48 3.26
CA GLY A 327 -10.60 -13.87 4.65
C GLY A 327 -9.47 -13.06 5.31
N PRO A 328 -9.11 -13.36 6.57
CA PRO A 328 -7.85 -12.90 7.14
C PRO A 328 -6.65 -13.30 6.26
N LEU A 329 -5.84 -12.31 5.88
CA LEU A 329 -4.73 -12.44 4.93
C LEU A 329 -3.36 -12.45 5.61
N GLU A 330 -3.28 -11.95 6.84
CA GLU A 330 -2.03 -11.79 7.61
C GLU A 330 -2.20 -12.34 9.04
N SER A 331 -1.14 -12.32 9.86
CA SER A 331 -1.12 -13.03 11.15
C SER A 331 -2.16 -12.52 12.14
N TRP A 332 -2.93 -13.46 12.70
CA TRP A 332 -3.80 -13.39 13.87
C TRP A 332 -4.83 -12.25 13.93
N ALA A 333 -5.74 -12.19 12.96
CA ALA A 333 -6.98 -11.44 13.07
C ALA A 333 -8.04 -12.20 13.87
N GLY A 334 -8.52 -11.59 14.97
CA GLY A 334 -9.50 -12.19 15.88
C GLY A 334 -10.89 -11.56 15.76
N GLY A 335 -11.95 -12.37 15.86
CA GLY A 335 -13.32 -11.85 15.97
C GLY A 335 -13.85 -11.24 14.68
N VAL A 336 -13.57 -11.88 13.54
CA VAL A 336 -14.08 -11.44 12.24
C VAL A 336 -15.40 -12.15 11.94
N LEU A 337 -16.42 -11.39 11.56
CA LEU A 337 -17.70 -11.90 11.07
C LEU A 337 -17.79 -11.70 9.56
N TYR A 338 -17.99 -12.79 8.83
CA TYR A 338 -18.48 -12.75 7.45
C TYR A 338 -19.94 -13.21 7.49
N ASP A 339 -20.86 -12.33 7.10
CA ASP A 339 -22.30 -12.54 7.19
C ASP A 339 -22.94 -12.29 5.82
N ASP A 340 -23.53 -13.31 5.21
CA ASP A 340 -24.09 -13.28 3.85
C ASP A 340 -23.05 -12.85 2.78
N VAL A 341 -21.79 -13.27 2.96
CA VAL A 341 -20.69 -12.99 2.02
C VAL A 341 -20.63 -14.06 0.93
N ARG A 342 -20.54 -13.63 -0.33
CA ARG A 342 -20.40 -14.52 -1.49
C ARG A 342 -19.12 -14.26 -2.26
N ILE A 343 -18.32 -15.30 -2.47
CA ILE A 343 -17.09 -15.26 -3.26
C ILE A 343 -17.27 -16.14 -4.49
N ASP A 344 -17.53 -15.55 -5.64
CA ASP A 344 -17.53 -16.27 -6.91
C ASP A 344 -16.10 -16.46 -7.41
N GLY A 345 -15.75 -17.67 -7.85
CA GLY A 345 -14.45 -17.97 -8.46
C GLY A 345 -13.31 -18.33 -7.49
N ASN A 346 -13.43 -18.10 -6.17
CA ASN A 346 -12.35 -18.42 -5.22
C ASN A 346 -12.83 -18.84 -3.82
N ALA A 347 -11.88 -18.95 -2.88
CA ALA A 347 -12.15 -19.42 -1.52
C ALA A 347 -12.44 -18.28 -0.53
N LEU A 348 -13.14 -18.62 0.56
CA LEU A 348 -13.21 -17.82 1.79
C LEU A 348 -12.55 -18.62 2.92
N THR A 349 -11.46 -18.09 3.47
CA THR A 349 -10.55 -18.84 4.34
C THR A 349 -10.44 -18.25 5.75
N LEU A 350 -10.74 -19.06 6.76
CA LEU A 350 -10.37 -18.87 8.16
C LEU A 350 -9.38 -19.97 8.57
N GLY A 351 -8.08 -19.65 8.68
CA GLY A 351 -7.13 -20.69 9.11
C GLY A 351 -5.64 -20.36 9.00
N PHE A 352 -4.84 -21.43 8.90
CA PHE A 352 -3.39 -21.38 8.80
C PHE A 352 -2.95 -21.14 7.35
N ARG A 353 -2.08 -20.15 7.14
CA ARG A 353 -1.45 -19.83 5.86
C ARG A 353 0.02 -20.27 5.92
N PRO A 354 0.38 -21.42 5.30
CA PRO A 354 1.74 -21.94 5.32
C PRO A 354 2.68 -21.08 4.47
N GLY A 355 3.98 -21.17 4.73
CA GLY A 355 5.01 -20.53 3.92
C GLY A 355 5.83 -19.49 4.68
N ASN A 356 7.13 -19.48 4.40
CA ASN A 356 8.12 -18.77 5.22
C ASN A 356 8.20 -17.27 4.90
N ASN A 357 7.86 -16.85 3.69
CA ASN A 357 8.29 -15.55 3.19
C ASN A 357 7.51 -14.33 3.71
N ALA A 358 6.36 -14.53 4.36
CA ALA A 358 5.69 -13.48 5.17
C ALA A 358 5.49 -13.91 6.64
N ALA A 359 5.94 -15.13 6.98
CA ALA A 359 5.71 -15.77 8.27
C ALA A 359 4.28 -15.58 8.82
N ILE A 360 3.27 -15.83 7.97
CA ILE A 360 1.86 -15.53 8.31
C ILE A 360 1.37 -16.51 9.37
N GLY A 361 1.43 -17.83 9.14
CA GLY A 361 0.93 -18.81 10.10
C GLY A 361 -0.60 -18.70 10.31
N TRP A 362 -1.06 -18.76 11.54
CA TRP A 362 -2.49 -18.61 11.85
C TRP A 362 -2.99 -17.20 11.53
N SER A 363 -3.91 -17.09 10.55
CA SER A 363 -4.43 -15.81 10.06
C SER A 363 -5.79 -15.43 10.67
N GLY A 364 -6.76 -16.34 10.67
CA GLY A 364 -8.10 -16.11 11.19
C GLY A 364 -8.41 -16.94 12.42
N VAL A 365 -8.82 -16.29 13.51
CA VAL A 365 -9.17 -16.94 14.78
C VAL A 365 -10.46 -16.35 15.37
N ASN A 366 -11.17 -17.12 16.18
CA ASN A 366 -12.39 -16.68 16.86
C ASN A 366 -13.39 -16.02 15.91
N SER A 367 -13.46 -16.52 14.68
CA SER A 367 -14.16 -15.88 13.56
C SER A 367 -15.32 -16.74 13.07
N VAL A 368 -16.36 -16.09 12.53
CA VAL A 368 -17.62 -16.71 12.16
C VAL A 368 -17.92 -16.45 10.69
N LEU A 369 -18.26 -17.51 9.96
CA LEU A 369 -18.93 -17.46 8.66
C LEU A 369 -20.42 -17.76 8.90
N TRP A 370 -21.30 -16.87 8.44
CA TRP A 370 -22.74 -16.98 8.59
C TRP A 370 -23.41 -16.81 7.23
N ASN A 371 -24.19 -17.81 6.77
CA ASN A 371 -24.87 -17.77 5.47
C ASN A 371 -23.95 -17.44 4.28
N CYS A 372 -22.68 -17.85 4.33
CA CYS A 372 -21.66 -17.51 3.33
C CYS A 372 -21.59 -18.55 2.20
N SER A 373 -21.14 -18.12 1.02
CA SER A 373 -20.88 -19.01 -0.12
C SER A 373 -19.56 -18.71 -0.81
N ALA A 374 -18.85 -19.74 -1.25
CA ALA A 374 -17.62 -19.63 -2.03
C ALA A 374 -17.37 -20.90 -2.84
N SER A 375 -16.42 -20.88 -3.79
CA SER A 375 -15.96 -22.10 -4.46
C SER A 375 -15.41 -23.13 -3.45
N VAL A 376 -14.69 -22.63 -2.44
CA VAL A 376 -14.22 -23.40 -1.29
C VAL A 376 -14.36 -22.57 -0.02
N ILE A 377 -15.02 -23.10 1.00
CA ILE A 377 -14.99 -22.56 2.36
C ILE A 377 -13.94 -23.33 3.15
N ARG A 378 -12.94 -22.62 3.68
CA ARG A 378 -11.94 -23.20 4.57
C ARG A 378 -12.17 -22.68 5.98
N CYS A 379 -12.50 -23.57 6.91
CA CYS A 379 -12.71 -23.24 8.32
C CYS A 379 -11.89 -24.18 9.20
N TRP A 380 -10.73 -23.70 9.64
CA TRP A 380 -9.78 -24.44 10.46
C TRP A 380 -9.88 -24.05 11.93
N ARG A 381 -9.49 -24.95 12.83
CA ARG A 381 -9.45 -24.70 14.28
C ARG A 381 -8.01 -24.39 14.73
N PRO A 382 -7.70 -23.12 15.08
CA PRO A 382 -6.39 -22.78 15.64
C PRO A 382 -6.21 -23.37 17.06
N PRO A 383 -4.98 -23.70 17.50
CA PRO A 383 -4.74 -24.11 18.87
C PRO A 383 -5.24 -23.07 19.88
N GLY A 384 -6.09 -23.50 20.82
CA GLY A 384 -6.65 -22.63 21.86
C GLY A 384 -7.72 -21.63 21.38
N ALA A 385 -8.16 -21.71 20.12
CA ALA A 385 -9.19 -20.84 19.56
C ALA A 385 -10.17 -21.64 18.68
N HIS A 386 -11.25 -20.99 18.25
CA HIS A 386 -12.26 -21.64 17.41
C HIS A 386 -12.58 -20.78 16.19
N ASN A 387 -12.91 -21.41 15.08
CA ASN A 387 -13.62 -20.75 13.98
C ASN A 387 -14.91 -21.53 13.71
N TRP A 388 -15.92 -20.82 13.22
CA TRP A 388 -17.24 -21.38 13.00
C TRP A 388 -17.76 -21.08 11.59
N ALA A 389 -18.48 -22.03 11.02
CA ALA A 389 -19.22 -21.87 9.79
C ALA A 389 -20.66 -22.39 9.97
N PHE A 390 -21.63 -21.49 9.83
CA PHE A 390 -23.06 -21.76 9.93
C PHE A 390 -23.74 -21.38 8.61
N GLY A 391 -24.48 -22.31 8.00
CA GLY A 391 -25.18 -22.05 6.73
C GLY A 391 -24.22 -21.79 5.57
N ALA A 392 -23.27 -22.69 5.32
CA ALA A 392 -22.19 -22.45 4.36
C ALA A 392 -22.40 -23.24 3.06
N TRP A 393 -22.12 -22.62 1.90
CA TRP A 393 -22.22 -23.25 0.58
C TRP A 393 -20.88 -23.25 -0.15
N GLY A 394 -20.45 -24.41 -0.66
CA GLY A 394 -19.19 -24.57 -1.39
C GLY A 394 -18.60 -25.97 -1.25
N SER A 395 -17.34 -26.14 -1.67
CA SER A 395 -16.51 -27.24 -1.15
C SER A 395 -16.01 -26.89 0.26
N PHE A 396 -15.75 -27.87 1.11
CA PHE A 396 -15.42 -27.63 2.51
C PHE A 396 -14.05 -28.22 2.88
N GLU A 397 -13.22 -27.44 3.57
CA GLU A 397 -11.93 -27.88 4.12
C GLU A 397 -11.75 -27.36 5.56
N GLY A 398 -11.10 -28.15 6.41
CA GLY A 398 -10.73 -27.77 7.77
C GLY A 398 -11.60 -28.38 8.88
N ASP A 399 -11.11 -28.27 10.12
CA ASP A 399 -11.60 -28.92 11.34
C ASP A 399 -12.24 -27.93 12.36
N GLY A 400 -12.67 -26.78 11.87
CA GLY A 400 -13.49 -25.82 12.58
C GLY A 400 -14.85 -26.38 13.00
N VAL A 401 -15.71 -25.53 13.55
CA VAL A 401 -17.08 -25.91 13.90
C VAL A 401 -17.97 -25.67 12.69
N TRP A 402 -18.72 -26.69 12.29
CA TRP A 402 -19.60 -26.67 11.12
C TRP A 402 -21.03 -27.00 11.51
N GLN A 403 -21.99 -26.25 10.98
CA GLN A 403 -23.41 -26.54 11.10
C GLN A 403 -24.16 -26.06 9.85
N ALA A 404 -25.09 -26.88 9.36
CA ALA A 404 -25.92 -26.56 8.19
C ALA A 404 -25.09 -26.28 6.90
N SER A 405 -24.13 -27.16 6.58
CA SER A 405 -23.44 -27.12 5.28
C SER A 405 -24.42 -27.44 4.14
N ASN A 406 -24.36 -26.66 3.06
CA ASN A 406 -25.31 -26.69 1.94
C ASN A 406 -26.77 -26.44 2.36
N ASP A 407 -26.95 -25.58 3.36
CA ASP A 407 -28.26 -25.14 3.84
C ASP A 407 -28.15 -23.69 4.34
N PHE A 408 -29.28 -23.06 4.67
CA PHE A 408 -29.34 -21.72 5.26
C PHE A 408 -29.74 -21.79 6.73
N VAL A 409 -29.20 -20.89 7.54
CA VAL A 409 -29.56 -20.75 8.95
C VAL A 409 -30.33 -19.46 9.21
N ARG A 410 -31.13 -19.47 10.29
CA ARG A 410 -31.81 -18.27 10.81
C ARG A 410 -31.12 -17.76 12.09
N PRO A 411 -31.09 -16.44 12.32
CA PRO A 411 -31.61 -15.36 11.47
C PRO A 411 -30.83 -15.22 10.15
N ASP A 412 -31.42 -14.53 9.15
CA ASP A 412 -30.77 -14.38 7.82
C ASP A 412 -29.41 -13.69 7.92
N SER A 413 -29.31 -12.69 8.82
CA SER A 413 -28.07 -12.04 9.19
C SER A 413 -27.89 -12.08 10.70
N LEU A 414 -26.75 -12.63 11.13
CA LEU A 414 -26.33 -12.63 12.53
C LEU A 414 -26.04 -11.21 13.01
N PHE A 415 -25.37 -10.40 12.18
CA PHE A 415 -25.06 -9.01 12.51
C PHE A 415 -26.34 -8.19 12.73
N ALA A 416 -27.33 -8.33 11.85
CA ALA A 416 -28.60 -7.60 11.99
C ALA A 416 -29.36 -7.98 13.25
N ALA A 417 -29.38 -9.28 13.60
CA ALA A 417 -29.97 -9.73 14.85
C ALA A 417 -29.23 -9.16 16.08
N GLN A 418 -27.90 -9.16 16.08
CA GLN A 418 -27.10 -8.57 17.16
C GLN A 418 -27.30 -7.05 17.28
N VAL A 419 -27.47 -6.34 16.15
CA VAL A 419 -27.83 -4.91 16.16
C VAL A 419 -29.23 -4.71 16.74
N GLN A 420 -30.20 -5.56 16.38
CA GLN A 420 -31.55 -5.49 16.92
C GLN A 420 -31.56 -5.71 18.44
N ASP A 421 -30.85 -6.72 18.92
CA ASP A 421 -30.80 -7.06 20.35
C ASP A 421 -30.15 -5.93 21.18
N ARG A 422 -29.13 -5.27 20.61
CA ARG A 422 -28.37 -4.23 21.30
C ARG A 422 -28.99 -2.83 21.19
N LEU A 423 -29.53 -2.49 20.02
CA LEU A 423 -29.95 -1.12 19.66
C LEU A 423 -31.42 -1.02 19.24
N GLY A 424 -32.15 -2.13 19.23
CA GLY A 424 -33.57 -2.21 18.87
C GLY A 424 -33.82 -2.36 17.36
N LYS A 425 -35.07 -2.72 17.03
CA LYS A 425 -35.50 -3.00 15.64
C LYS A 425 -35.24 -1.84 14.67
N ALA A 426 -35.48 -0.60 15.09
CA ALA A 426 -35.25 0.57 14.24
C ALA A 426 -33.78 0.70 13.80
N ALA A 427 -32.83 0.31 14.66
CA ALA A 427 -31.41 0.32 14.28
C ALA A 427 -31.08 -0.79 13.29
N ALA A 428 -31.66 -1.98 13.46
CA ALA A 428 -31.49 -3.10 12.52
C ALA A 428 -32.15 -2.80 11.16
N ASP A 429 -33.33 -2.17 11.13
CA ASP A 429 -34.02 -1.80 9.89
C ASP A 429 -33.21 -0.78 9.06
N ARG A 430 -32.38 0.07 9.70
CA ARG A 430 -31.43 0.97 9.02
C ARG A 430 -30.32 0.24 8.28
N LEU A 431 -30.07 -1.04 8.57
CA LEU A 431 -29.13 -1.83 7.80
C LEU A 431 -29.65 -2.08 6.39
N GLN A 432 -30.97 -2.02 6.12
CA GLN A 432 -31.53 -2.12 4.76
C GLN A 432 -30.90 -3.25 3.91
N LEU A 433 -30.76 -4.46 4.48
CA LEU A 433 -30.19 -5.60 3.76
C LEU A 433 -31.08 -6.00 2.58
N MET A 434 -30.48 -6.30 1.44
CA MET A 434 -31.17 -6.84 0.27
C MET A 434 -31.78 -8.19 0.66
N THR A 435 -33.09 -8.35 0.46
CA THR A 435 -33.76 -9.61 0.72
C THR A 435 -33.33 -10.66 -0.30
N ARG A 436 -32.93 -11.84 0.18
CA ARG A 436 -32.60 -13.02 -0.62
C ARG A 436 -33.57 -14.14 -0.25
N SER A 437 -34.10 -14.84 -1.25
CA SER A 437 -34.93 -16.01 -0.97
C SER A 437 -34.03 -17.17 -0.54
N HIS A 438 -34.25 -17.67 0.67
CA HIS A 438 -33.61 -18.88 1.20
C HIS A 438 -34.60 -20.07 1.22
N GLU A 439 -35.74 -19.95 0.54
CA GLU A 439 -36.76 -20.99 0.51
C GLU A 439 -36.32 -22.14 -0.41
N GLY A 440 -35.91 -23.26 0.18
CA GLY A 440 -35.64 -24.49 -0.55
C GLY A 440 -36.94 -25.15 -1.02
N ALA A 441 -36.96 -25.65 -2.25
CA ALA A 441 -38.05 -26.45 -2.80
C ALA A 441 -37.55 -27.84 -3.19
N THR A 442 -37.51 -28.75 -2.22
CA THR A 442 -37.25 -30.17 -2.46
C THR A 442 -38.60 -30.87 -2.70
N ASN A 443 -38.87 -31.28 -3.95
CA ASN A 443 -40.15 -31.83 -4.42
C ASN A 443 -41.35 -30.85 -4.29
N PRO A 444 -41.33 -29.69 -4.98
CA PRO A 444 -42.46 -28.77 -4.98
C PRO A 444 -43.73 -29.42 -5.55
N THR A 445 -44.91 -29.01 -5.08
CA THR A 445 -46.18 -29.36 -5.73
C THR A 445 -46.18 -28.88 -7.19
N PRO A 446 -47.00 -29.47 -8.10
CA PRO A 446 -47.08 -28.99 -9.48
C PRO A 446 -47.35 -27.49 -9.60
N GLU A 447 -48.19 -26.93 -8.73
CA GLU A 447 -48.47 -25.49 -8.66
C GLU A 447 -47.23 -24.71 -8.25
N ARG A 448 -46.53 -25.12 -7.18
CA ARG A 448 -45.30 -24.45 -6.74
C ARG A 448 -44.17 -24.58 -7.77
N ALA A 449 -44.09 -25.70 -8.48
CA ALA A 449 -43.15 -25.89 -9.57
C ALA A 449 -43.42 -24.93 -10.74
N GLN A 450 -44.71 -24.71 -11.09
CA GLN A 450 -45.09 -23.72 -12.09
C GLN A 450 -44.75 -22.29 -11.65
N GLU A 451 -44.97 -21.95 -10.38
CA GLU A 451 -44.55 -20.65 -9.83
C GLU A 451 -43.02 -20.46 -9.92
N LEU A 452 -42.24 -21.45 -9.50
CA LEU A 452 -40.77 -21.40 -9.57
C LEU A 452 -40.28 -21.32 -11.02
N ALA A 453 -40.91 -22.05 -11.95
CA ALA A 453 -40.62 -21.97 -13.38
C ALA A 453 -40.93 -20.58 -13.95
N ALA A 454 -42.04 -19.96 -13.53
CA ALA A 454 -42.38 -18.60 -13.92
C ALA A 454 -41.33 -17.59 -13.39
N ILE A 455 -40.89 -17.73 -12.14
CA ILE A 455 -39.85 -16.90 -11.53
C ILE A 455 -38.51 -17.05 -12.28
N ALA A 456 -38.16 -18.26 -12.72
CA ALA A 456 -36.90 -18.55 -13.40
C ALA A 456 -36.72 -17.83 -14.75
N HIS A 457 -37.79 -17.26 -15.33
CA HIS A 457 -37.70 -16.43 -16.53
C HIS A 457 -37.10 -15.03 -16.29
N THR A 458 -36.95 -14.63 -15.02
CA THR A 458 -36.36 -13.34 -14.64
C THR A 458 -35.13 -13.58 -13.77
N PRO A 459 -33.97 -12.99 -14.09
CA PRO A 459 -32.81 -13.07 -13.21
C PRO A 459 -33.14 -12.52 -11.81
N PRO A 460 -32.60 -13.12 -10.74
CA PRO A 460 -32.81 -12.58 -9.39
C PRO A 460 -32.15 -11.20 -9.24
N PRO A 461 -32.63 -10.36 -8.30
CA PRO A 461 -31.97 -9.10 -7.96
C PRO A 461 -30.49 -9.32 -7.59
N GLN A 462 -29.61 -8.49 -8.14
CA GLN A 462 -28.17 -8.56 -7.91
C GLN A 462 -27.75 -7.51 -6.88
N LEU A 463 -26.78 -7.84 -6.01
CA LEU A 463 -26.29 -6.89 -5.01
C LEU A 463 -25.68 -5.66 -5.67
N ARG A 464 -24.96 -5.83 -6.79
CA ARG A 464 -24.38 -4.73 -7.56
C ARG A 464 -25.43 -3.68 -7.94
N ASP A 465 -26.61 -4.11 -8.40
CA ASP A 465 -27.69 -3.23 -8.84
C ASP A 465 -28.39 -2.60 -7.63
N TYR A 466 -28.49 -3.34 -6.52
CA TYR A 466 -29.01 -2.84 -5.26
C TYR A 466 -28.12 -1.74 -4.65
N ILE A 467 -26.80 -1.87 -4.77
CA ILE A 467 -25.82 -0.85 -4.38
C ILE A 467 -25.88 0.34 -5.34
N ALA A 468 -25.89 0.11 -6.66
CA ALA A 468 -25.99 1.18 -7.66
C ALA A 468 -27.21 2.08 -7.44
N ASN A 469 -28.30 1.53 -6.90
CA ASN A 469 -29.53 2.24 -6.56
C ASN A 469 -29.59 2.78 -5.11
N ALA A 470 -28.48 2.77 -4.37
CA ALA A 470 -28.45 3.23 -2.97
C ALA A 470 -28.91 4.68 -2.80
N PHE A 471 -28.64 5.56 -3.77
CA PHE A 471 -29.09 6.97 -3.75
C PHE A 471 -30.62 7.13 -3.64
N ALA A 472 -31.40 6.17 -4.15
CA ALA A 472 -32.85 6.19 -4.06
C ALA A 472 -33.35 5.65 -2.70
N ARG A 473 -32.58 4.76 -2.08
CA ARG A 473 -32.93 4.07 -0.83
C ARG A 473 -32.48 4.82 0.42
N ASP A 474 -31.31 5.47 0.35
CA ASP A 474 -30.69 6.28 1.40
C ASP A 474 -30.11 7.57 0.77
N PRO A 475 -30.96 8.54 0.39
CA PRO A 475 -30.50 9.74 -0.30
C PRO A 475 -29.58 10.61 0.56
N ILE A 476 -28.44 11.05 -0.01
CA ILE A 476 -27.50 11.96 0.63
C ILE A 476 -27.79 13.39 0.15
N PRO A 477 -28.01 14.38 1.04
CA PRO A 477 -28.23 15.77 0.65
C PRO A 477 -27.03 16.36 -0.08
N ASP A 478 -27.22 16.75 -1.33
CA ASP A 478 -26.15 17.16 -2.26
C ASP A 478 -26.43 18.50 -2.97
N ALA A 479 -27.51 19.19 -2.60
CA ALA A 479 -27.80 20.54 -3.07
C ALA A 479 -26.82 21.56 -2.46
N PRO A 480 -26.22 22.48 -3.25
CA PRO A 480 -25.20 23.41 -2.76
C PRO A 480 -25.74 24.44 -1.76
N GLY A 481 -27.03 24.78 -1.81
CA GLY A 481 -27.63 25.78 -0.92
C GLY A 481 -26.87 27.10 -0.96
N ASN A 482 -26.43 27.57 0.21
CA ASN A 482 -25.65 28.80 0.37
C ASN A 482 -24.14 28.54 0.54
N ALA A 483 -23.63 27.37 0.15
CA ALA A 483 -22.21 27.05 0.27
C ALA A 483 -21.37 27.99 -0.62
N PRO A 484 -20.33 28.67 -0.09
CA PRO A 484 -19.48 29.55 -0.89
C PRO A 484 -18.74 28.75 -1.96
N SER A 485 -18.47 29.34 -3.13
CA SER A 485 -17.58 28.72 -4.11
C SER A 485 -16.15 28.72 -3.60
N VAL A 486 -15.35 27.70 -3.93
CA VAL A 486 -13.92 27.69 -3.64
C VAL A 486 -13.20 28.88 -4.28
N ASP A 487 -13.70 29.35 -5.42
CA ASP A 487 -13.15 30.48 -6.16
C ASP A 487 -13.46 31.83 -5.48
N ASP A 488 -14.38 31.85 -4.51
CA ASP A 488 -14.72 33.03 -3.70
C ASP A 488 -14.01 33.02 -2.33
N LEU A 489 -13.33 31.93 -1.98
CA LEU A 489 -12.57 31.84 -0.73
C LEU A 489 -11.32 32.72 -0.85
N ALA A 490 -10.98 33.41 0.22
CA ALA A 490 -9.69 34.07 0.29
C ALA A 490 -8.59 33.02 0.07
N ASP A 491 -7.65 33.31 -0.81
CA ASP A 491 -6.47 32.45 -0.96
C ASP A 491 -5.85 32.21 0.41
N PRO A 492 -5.36 30.99 0.69
CA PRO A 492 -4.54 30.80 1.86
C PRO A 492 -3.41 31.82 1.81
N ALA A 493 -2.90 32.26 2.96
CA ALA A 493 -1.71 33.11 3.01
C ALA A 493 -0.50 32.31 2.52
N THR A 494 -0.42 32.08 1.22
CA THR A 494 0.67 31.43 0.54
C THR A 494 1.79 32.45 0.56
N PRO A 495 2.93 32.20 1.24
CA PRO A 495 4.10 33.03 1.00
C PRO A 495 4.32 33.04 -0.52
N PRO A 496 4.61 34.20 -1.12
CA PRO A 496 4.82 34.29 -2.56
C PRO A 496 5.81 33.21 -2.96
N PRO A 497 5.64 32.53 -4.11
CA PRO A 497 6.58 31.52 -4.57
C PRO A 497 7.95 32.17 -4.67
N THR A 498 8.78 32.01 -3.64
CA THR A 498 10.19 32.29 -3.72
C THR A 498 10.72 31.23 -4.65
N ALA A 499 11.29 31.63 -5.78
CA ALA A 499 12.02 30.72 -6.64
C ALA A 499 12.91 29.83 -5.75
N PRO A 500 12.83 28.50 -5.87
CA PRO A 500 13.59 27.61 -5.00
C PRO A 500 15.05 28.04 -5.04
N VAL A 501 15.60 28.34 -3.87
CA VAL A 501 17.02 28.70 -3.76
C VAL A 501 17.80 27.43 -4.08
N ARG A 502 18.30 27.33 -5.32
CA ARG A 502 19.09 26.19 -5.75
C ARG A 502 20.50 26.31 -5.18
N SER A 503 20.82 25.40 -4.28
CA SER A 503 22.13 25.23 -3.67
C SER A 503 23.00 24.38 -4.57
N ARG A 504 23.66 25.04 -5.52
CA ARG A 504 24.36 24.39 -6.64
C ARG A 504 25.70 23.76 -6.26
N LEU A 505 25.93 22.53 -6.73
CA LEU A 505 27.25 21.88 -6.72
C LEU A 505 28.22 22.53 -7.72
N ILE A 506 29.41 22.85 -7.23
CA ILE A 506 30.52 23.40 -8.02
C ILE A 506 31.81 22.69 -7.60
N LEU A 507 32.57 22.21 -8.59
CA LEU A 507 33.96 21.77 -8.39
C LEU A 507 34.87 23.00 -8.36
N THR A 508 35.48 23.28 -7.20
CA THR A 508 36.42 24.38 -7.00
C THR A 508 37.78 23.83 -6.56
N ASN A 509 38.78 23.87 -7.44
CA ASN A 509 40.13 23.34 -7.17
C ASN A 509 40.14 21.88 -6.66
N GLY A 510 39.30 21.02 -7.24
CA GLY A 510 39.15 19.61 -6.84
C GLY A 510 38.24 19.37 -5.63
N TRP A 511 37.67 20.41 -5.03
CA TRP A 511 36.72 20.30 -3.91
C TRP A 511 35.27 20.45 -4.38
N LEU A 512 34.38 19.63 -3.82
CA LEU A 512 32.94 19.79 -3.98
C LEU A 512 32.46 20.94 -3.08
N THR A 513 31.94 22.00 -3.69
CA THR A 513 31.44 23.19 -3.00
C THR A 513 29.98 23.44 -3.33
N VAL A 514 29.20 23.85 -2.34
CA VAL A 514 27.80 24.26 -2.47
C VAL A 514 27.64 25.62 -1.80
N ASN A 515 27.03 26.59 -2.48
CA ASN A 515 26.92 27.97 -2.00
C ASN A 515 28.26 28.57 -1.56
N SER A 516 29.32 28.33 -2.36
CA SER A 516 30.70 28.76 -2.11
C SER A 516 31.31 28.25 -0.79
N ARG A 517 30.74 27.19 -0.19
CA ARG A 517 31.27 26.52 0.99
C ARG A 517 31.63 25.09 0.64
N LEU A 518 32.69 24.57 1.28
CA LEU A 518 33.03 23.15 1.19
C LEU A 518 31.84 22.31 1.65
N LEU A 519 31.44 21.33 0.84
CA LEU A 519 30.45 20.36 1.25
C LEU A 519 31.08 19.39 2.24
N ILE A 520 30.58 19.38 3.47
CA ILE A 520 31.09 18.54 4.57
C ILE A 520 29.92 17.75 5.15
N GLY A 521 30.10 16.44 5.29
CA GLY A 521 29.12 15.56 5.92
C GLY A 521 29.40 14.09 5.62
N GLY A 522 28.57 13.20 6.18
CA GLY A 522 28.62 11.77 5.87
C GLY A 522 27.95 11.41 4.55
N THR A 523 28.07 10.14 4.18
CA THR A 523 27.31 9.51 3.08
C THR A 523 26.42 8.43 3.67
N SER A 524 25.16 8.37 3.25
CA SER A 524 24.24 7.27 3.57
C SER A 524 23.99 6.40 2.35
N GLY A 525 23.99 5.07 2.51
CA GLY A 525 23.58 4.14 1.45
C GLY A 525 22.10 3.77 1.53
N VAL A 526 21.59 3.18 0.46
CA VAL A 526 20.23 2.61 0.42
C VAL A 526 20.19 1.13 0.80
N ALA A 527 19.06 0.67 1.34
CA ALA A 527 18.77 -0.74 1.55
C ALA A 527 18.62 -1.46 0.21
N TRP A 528 19.25 -2.63 0.07
CA TRP A 528 19.26 -3.35 -1.21
C TRP A 528 18.07 -4.28 -1.42
N TRP A 529 17.42 -4.73 -0.34
CA TRP A 529 16.31 -5.71 -0.37
C TRP A 529 15.55 -5.87 0.96
N ARG A 530 16.17 -5.51 2.10
CA ARG A 530 15.55 -5.65 3.43
C ARG A 530 14.42 -4.64 3.65
N GLY A 531 13.25 -5.12 4.08
CA GLY A 531 12.08 -4.29 4.31
C GLY A 531 10.92 -5.02 4.99
N THR A 532 9.91 -4.27 5.42
CA THR A 532 8.68 -4.80 6.05
C THR A 532 7.50 -3.90 5.70
N THR A 533 6.29 -4.46 5.71
CA THR A 533 5.03 -3.70 5.57
C THR A 533 4.49 -3.22 6.92
N ARG A 534 5.09 -3.68 8.03
CA ARG A 534 4.62 -3.42 9.39
C ARG A 534 5.17 -2.09 9.90
N PRO A 535 4.30 -1.11 10.24
CA PRO A 535 4.76 0.22 10.67
C PRO A 535 5.72 0.22 11.85
N SER A 536 5.49 -0.63 12.85
CA SER A 536 6.34 -0.72 14.05
C SER A 536 7.76 -1.23 13.77
N GLU A 537 7.95 -2.02 12.71
CA GLU A 537 9.23 -2.59 12.32
C GLU A 537 9.94 -1.76 11.23
N ALA A 538 9.20 -0.94 10.48
CA ALA A 538 9.68 -0.24 9.29
C ALA A 538 10.89 0.68 9.53
N PRO A 539 10.96 1.50 10.60
CA PRO A 539 12.08 2.42 10.81
C PRO A 539 13.47 1.77 10.89
N GLY A 540 13.54 0.48 11.23
CA GLY A 540 14.78 -0.30 11.32
C GLY A 540 15.31 -0.83 9.98
N ASN A 541 14.61 -0.60 8.85
CA ASN A 541 14.94 -1.20 7.56
C ASN A 541 15.69 -0.25 6.59
N GLY A 542 16.38 0.76 7.12
CA GLY A 542 17.20 1.70 6.33
C GLY A 542 16.40 2.57 5.34
N ILE A 543 17.11 3.37 4.54
CA ILE A 543 16.56 4.29 3.52
C ILE A 543 16.46 3.56 2.18
N ALA A 544 15.41 3.77 1.38
CA ALA A 544 15.44 3.40 -0.03
C ALA A 544 14.44 4.24 -0.84
N ILE A 545 14.95 5.10 -1.73
CA ILE A 545 14.13 6.01 -2.55
C ILE A 545 13.06 5.25 -3.34
N THR A 546 13.41 4.08 -3.87
CA THR A 546 12.61 3.29 -4.82
C THR A 546 11.94 2.07 -4.19
N ARG A 547 11.90 1.99 -2.86
CA ARG A 547 11.09 1.02 -2.14
C ARG A 547 9.64 1.48 -2.14
N PHE A 548 8.74 0.58 -2.52
CA PHE A 548 7.31 0.82 -2.56
C PHE A 548 6.58 -0.11 -1.60
N VAL A 549 5.84 0.47 -0.67
CA VAL A 549 4.86 -0.22 0.18
C VAL A 549 3.47 0.28 -0.18
N PRO A 550 2.61 -0.56 -0.79
CA PRO A 550 1.29 -0.16 -1.24
C PRO A 550 0.47 0.56 -0.16
N GLY A 551 -0.03 1.75 -0.49
CA GLY A 551 -0.89 2.57 0.39
C GLY A 551 -0.20 3.18 1.61
N ARG A 552 1.12 3.01 1.80
CA ARG A 552 1.84 3.46 3.00
C ARG A 552 3.01 4.36 2.67
N ILE A 553 3.07 5.51 3.35
CA ILE A 553 4.14 6.49 3.23
C ILE A 553 4.73 6.74 4.62
N GLY A 554 6.05 6.74 4.72
CA GLY A 554 6.78 6.96 5.96
C GLY A 554 8.14 6.28 5.95
N ARG A 555 8.95 6.60 6.96
CA ARG A 555 10.33 6.10 7.09
C ARG A 555 10.37 4.56 7.06
N GLY A 556 11.14 4.02 6.11
CA GLY A 556 11.33 2.57 5.94
C GLY A 556 10.15 1.82 5.30
N LEU A 557 9.05 2.53 4.99
CA LEU A 557 7.96 2.10 4.13
C LEU A 557 8.22 2.63 2.71
N THR A 558 7.25 3.29 2.07
CA THR A 558 7.55 4.22 0.96
C THR A 558 8.03 5.52 1.56
N ASP A 559 9.32 5.84 1.47
CA ASP A 559 9.89 7.02 2.13
C ASP A 559 9.21 8.32 1.62
N ASP A 560 8.87 9.21 2.54
CA ASP A 560 8.52 10.60 2.22
C ASP A 560 9.82 11.33 1.89
N LEU A 561 9.99 11.73 0.63
CA LEU A 561 11.27 12.23 0.11
C LEU A 561 11.65 13.59 0.72
N LEU A 562 10.65 14.42 1.02
CA LEU A 562 10.85 15.70 1.70
C LEU A 562 11.40 15.47 3.11
N GLN A 563 10.74 14.63 3.90
CA GLN A 563 11.17 14.29 5.25
C GLN A 563 12.53 13.57 5.26
N LEU A 564 12.77 12.71 4.27
CA LEU A 564 14.06 12.06 4.10
C LEU A 564 15.17 13.09 3.87
N ALA A 565 15.00 14.02 2.93
CA ALA A 565 16.00 15.03 2.61
C ALA A 565 16.25 15.98 3.80
N ASP A 566 15.19 16.42 4.49
CA ASP A 566 15.32 17.21 5.73
C ASP A 566 16.07 16.44 6.82
N GLY A 567 15.78 15.15 6.98
CA GLY A 567 16.45 14.25 7.93
C GLY A 567 17.94 14.06 7.62
N LEU A 568 18.31 13.87 6.35
CA LEU A 568 19.72 13.76 5.94
C LEU A 568 20.51 15.01 6.35
N ARG A 569 19.97 16.20 6.04
CA ARG A 569 20.57 17.47 6.40
C ARG A 569 20.70 17.64 7.91
N ALA A 570 19.64 17.35 8.66
CA ALA A 570 19.64 17.46 10.12
C ALA A 570 20.68 16.53 10.79
N ASN A 571 20.95 15.37 10.18
CA ASN A 571 21.91 14.39 10.68
C ASN A 571 23.35 14.60 10.17
N GLY A 572 23.64 15.71 9.46
CA GLY A 572 24.97 15.98 8.92
C GLY A 572 25.38 15.01 7.80
N THR A 573 24.43 14.41 7.09
CA THR A 573 24.69 13.63 5.88
C THR A 573 24.64 14.55 4.67
N ALA A 574 25.71 14.57 3.89
CA ALA A 574 25.86 15.42 2.71
C ALA A 574 25.44 14.72 1.41
N ALA A 575 25.51 13.39 1.36
CA ALA A 575 25.20 12.62 0.16
C ALA A 575 24.40 11.35 0.47
N LEU A 576 23.52 10.98 -0.45
CA LEU A 576 22.88 9.67 -0.49
C LEU A 576 23.42 8.88 -1.68
N ASP A 577 23.91 7.67 -1.43
CA ASP A 577 24.42 6.72 -2.42
C ASP A 577 23.35 5.70 -2.80
N HIS A 578 22.88 5.80 -4.05
CA HIS A 578 21.72 5.07 -4.54
C HIS A 578 22.07 4.13 -5.70
N ASN A 579 21.64 2.87 -5.56
CA ASN A 579 21.52 1.86 -6.61
C ASN A 579 20.10 1.24 -6.56
N TYR A 580 19.68 0.57 -7.63
CA TYR A 580 18.44 -0.23 -7.62
C TYR A 580 18.58 -1.49 -6.75
N GLY A 581 17.48 -1.98 -6.18
CA GLY A 581 17.50 -3.16 -5.30
C GLY A 581 17.87 -4.47 -6.02
N LEU A 582 18.36 -5.46 -5.26
CA LEU A 582 18.82 -6.76 -5.81
C LEU A 582 17.72 -7.51 -6.55
N TRP A 583 16.50 -7.47 -6.02
CA TRP A 583 15.31 -8.12 -6.58
C TRP A 583 14.05 -7.35 -6.20
N TYR A 584 12.99 -7.55 -6.98
CA TYR A 584 11.70 -6.91 -6.79
C TYR A 584 10.92 -7.44 -5.57
N ASP A 585 10.94 -8.76 -5.37
CA ASP A 585 10.02 -9.53 -4.51
C ASP A 585 10.70 -10.01 -3.23
N ARG A 586 10.12 -9.74 -2.06
CA ARG A 586 10.62 -10.17 -0.74
C ARG A 586 10.71 -11.69 -0.59
N ARG A 587 10.00 -12.48 -1.41
CA ARG A 587 10.16 -13.94 -1.40
C ARG A 587 11.62 -14.34 -1.67
N ARG A 588 12.40 -13.54 -2.40
CA ARG A 588 13.82 -13.80 -2.71
C ARG A 588 14.80 -13.49 -1.58
N ASP A 589 14.31 -13.02 -0.43
CA ASP A 589 15.09 -12.93 0.80
C ASP A 589 15.70 -14.26 1.25
N ASP A 590 15.09 -15.38 0.86
CA ASP A 590 15.62 -16.73 1.07
C ASP A 590 16.95 -16.98 0.31
N HIS A 591 17.35 -16.08 -0.59
CA HIS A 591 18.51 -16.20 -1.47
C HIS A 591 18.48 -17.47 -2.32
N GLU A 592 17.28 -17.92 -2.70
CA GLU A 592 17.11 -19.09 -3.55
C GLU A 592 17.21 -18.77 -5.04
N ARG A 593 17.51 -19.79 -5.84
CA ARG A 593 17.65 -19.70 -7.31
C ARG A 593 16.50 -20.38 -8.05
N THR A 594 15.38 -20.62 -7.38
CA THR A 594 14.26 -21.34 -7.96
C THR A 594 13.22 -20.38 -8.52
N ARG A 595 12.55 -20.80 -9.59
CA ARG A 595 11.38 -20.11 -10.12
C ARG A 595 10.25 -20.19 -9.08
N ARG A 596 9.56 -19.08 -8.84
CA ARG A 596 8.37 -19.04 -7.98
C ARG A 596 7.19 -19.70 -8.69
N ILE A 597 6.34 -20.37 -7.91
CA ILE A 597 5.19 -21.13 -8.44
C ILE A 597 4.13 -20.23 -9.07
N ASP A 598 4.03 -18.99 -8.60
CA ASP A 598 3.02 -18.01 -8.98
C ASP A 598 3.52 -16.57 -8.77
N GLY A 599 2.67 -15.61 -9.17
CA GLY A 599 2.86 -14.17 -9.00
C GLY A 599 2.53 -13.63 -7.61
N GLU A 600 2.47 -14.44 -6.54
CA GLU A 600 2.21 -13.97 -5.16
C GLU A 600 3.41 -13.25 -4.54
N VAL A 601 3.88 -12.21 -5.23
CA VAL A 601 4.97 -11.34 -4.80
C VAL A 601 4.63 -10.62 -3.50
N GLN A 602 5.65 -10.37 -2.67
CA GLN A 602 5.48 -9.79 -1.35
C GLN A 602 6.21 -8.44 -1.22
N PRO A 603 5.53 -7.37 -0.75
CA PRO A 603 6.15 -6.08 -0.51
C PRO A 603 6.91 -6.03 0.83
N PRO A 604 7.80 -5.05 1.04
CA PRO A 604 8.08 -3.91 0.16
C PRO A 604 8.65 -4.31 -1.20
N PHE A 605 8.15 -3.68 -2.26
CA PHE A 605 8.64 -3.88 -3.61
C PHE A 605 9.84 -2.97 -3.86
N PHE A 606 10.97 -3.54 -4.24
CA PHE A 606 12.15 -2.77 -4.66
C PHE A 606 12.07 -2.56 -6.16
N GLU A 607 11.43 -1.45 -6.53
CA GLU A 607 11.11 -1.16 -7.92
C GLU A 607 12.36 -1.09 -8.78
N GLN A 608 12.27 -1.68 -9.96
CA GLN A 608 13.36 -1.75 -10.91
C GLN A 608 13.26 -0.59 -11.93
N PRO A 609 14.37 -0.17 -12.55
CA PRO A 609 14.39 0.93 -13.51
C PRO A 609 13.56 0.68 -14.79
N PHE A 610 13.19 -0.57 -15.04
CA PHE A 610 12.52 -1.03 -16.25
C PHE A 610 11.06 -1.38 -15.95
N ALA A 611 10.18 -1.04 -16.88
CA ALA A 611 8.75 -1.36 -16.77
C ALA A 611 8.50 -2.82 -17.15
N ARG A 612 7.49 -3.41 -16.51
CA ARG A 612 6.95 -4.71 -16.93
C ARG A 612 6.18 -4.55 -18.24
N SER A 613 6.32 -5.52 -19.14
CA SER A 613 5.78 -5.53 -20.51
C SER A 613 4.27 -5.81 -20.54
N GLY A 614 3.76 -6.60 -19.60
CA GLY A 614 2.44 -7.22 -19.66
C GLY A 614 2.46 -8.63 -20.30
N GLU A 615 3.57 -8.99 -20.96
CA GLU A 615 3.74 -10.20 -21.76
C GLU A 615 4.59 -11.27 -21.05
N GLY A 616 4.25 -12.54 -21.31
CA GLY A 616 4.96 -13.68 -20.74
C GLY A 616 4.98 -13.68 -19.20
N THR A 617 5.90 -14.45 -18.63
CA THR A 617 6.05 -14.60 -17.19
C THR A 617 7.53 -14.61 -16.80
N THR A 618 7.92 -13.80 -15.82
CA THR A 618 9.23 -13.78 -15.14
C THR A 618 9.33 -14.87 -14.09
N TRP A 619 10.52 -15.04 -13.52
CA TRP A 619 10.75 -16.03 -12.46
C TRP A 619 10.06 -15.75 -11.13
N ASP A 620 9.62 -14.51 -10.89
CA ASP A 620 8.77 -14.11 -9.77
C ASP A 620 7.27 -14.34 -10.04
N GLY A 621 6.88 -14.80 -11.23
CA GLY A 621 5.49 -15.08 -11.61
C GLY A 621 4.69 -13.90 -12.17
N LEU A 622 5.27 -12.69 -12.25
CA LEU A 622 4.66 -11.53 -12.91
C LEU A 622 5.03 -11.46 -14.41
N SER A 623 4.60 -10.44 -15.15
CA SER A 623 5.00 -10.31 -16.56
C SER A 623 6.47 -9.92 -16.75
N ARG A 624 7.06 -10.28 -17.91
CA ARG A 624 8.46 -9.98 -18.24
C ARG A 624 8.73 -8.49 -18.34
N TYR A 625 9.95 -8.06 -18.07
CA TYR A 625 10.37 -6.68 -18.30
C TYR A 625 10.51 -6.37 -19.79
N ASP A 626 10.31 -5.11 -20.15
CA ASP A 626 10.83 -4.53 -21.40
C ASP A 626 11.95 -3.55 -21.05
N LEU A 627 13.18 -3.93 -21.33
CA LEU A 627 14.37 -3.13 -21.03
C LEU A 627 14.50 -1.87 -21.89
N THR A 628 13.66 -1.71 -22.91
CA THR A 628 13.56 -0.47 -23.69
C THR A 628 12.50 0.48 -23.15
N ARG A 629 11.69 0.04 -22.18
CA ARG A 629 10.67 0.84 -21.51
C ARG A 629 11.05 1.05 -20.04
N PHE A 630 11.17 2.31 -19.65
CA PHE A 630 11.57 2.67 -18.29
C PHE A 630 10.38 2.81 -17.36
N ASN A 631 10.57 2.49 -16.07
CA ASN A 631 9.56 2.58 -15.03
C ASN A 631 9.36 4.06 -14.61
N PRO A 632 8.24 4.72 -14.98
CA PRO A 632 8.06 6.14 -14.72
C PRO A 632 8.02 6.46 -13.21
N TRP A 633 7.48 5.57 -12.37
CA TRP A 633 7.45 5.77 -10.93
C TRP A 633 8.87 5.76 -10.32
N TYR A 634 9.71 4.80 -10.73
CA TYR A 634 11.11 4.72 -10.28
C TYR A 634 11.88 6.01 -10.61
N TRP A 635 11.80 6.45 -11.86
CA TRP A 635 12.56 7.61 -12.34
C TRP A 635 12.03 8.94 -11.81
N SER A 636 10.71 9.09 -11.69
CA SER A 636 10.09 10.29 -11.09
C SER A 636 10.51 10.49 -9.64
N ARG A 637 10.55 9.43 -8.82
CA ARG A 637 11.01 9.52 -7.42
C ARG A 637 12.47 9.89 -7.29
N LEU A 638 13.34 9.36 -8.15
CA LEU A 638 14.74 9.77 -8.15
C LEU A 638 14.90 11.23 -8.57
N ARG A 639 14.13 11.69 -9.56
CA ARG A 639 14.13 13.09 -9.98
C ARG A 639 13.65 14.00 -8.85
N GLU A 640 12.54 13.67 -8.21
CA GLU A 640 12.01 14.42 -7.06
C GLU A 640 13.05 14.53 -5.94
N PHE A 641 13.73 13.43 -5.61
CA PHE A 641 14.80 13.47 -4.62
C PHE A 641 15.99 14.33 -5.08
N ALA A 642 16.36 14.30 -6.36
CA ALA A 642 17.41 15.15 -6.91
C ALA A 642 17.02 16.64 -6.87
N ASP A 643 15.75 16.98 -7.12
CA ASP A 643 15.24 18.34 -6.97
C ASP A 643 15.34 18.81 -5.51
N LEU A 644 14.99 17.95 -4.55
CA LEU A 644 15.16 18.22 -3.12
C LEU A 644 16.63 18.36 -2.71
N CYS A 645 17.54 17.61 -3.34
CA CYS A 645 18.98 17.76 -3.18
C CYS A 645 19.46 19.13 -3.64
N ASP A 646 18.98 19.61 -4.79
CA ASP A 646 19.28 20.94 -5.31
C ASP A 646 18.81 22.05 -4.36
N GLU A 647 17.62 21.92 -3.77
CA GLU A 647 17.10 22.89 -2.79
C GLU A 647 17.90 22.91 -1.48
N ARG A 648 18.35 21.74 -1.01
CA ARG A 648 18.94 21.57 0.33
C ARG A 648 20.46 21.59 0.36
N GLY A 649 21.11 21.57 -0.80
CA GLY A 649 22.56 21.44 -0.92
C GLY A 649 23.06 20.05 -0.51
N LEU A 650 22.26 19.01 -0.77
CA LEU A 650 22.64 17.60 -0.62
C LEU A 650 23.07 17.05 -1.98
N LEU A 651 23.74 15.91 -2.00
CA LEU A 651 24.09 15.19 -3.23
C LEU A 651 23.35 13.87 -3.37
N LEU A 652 23.03 13.52 -4.61
CA LEU A 652 22.67 12.17 -5.01
C LEU A 652 23.84 11.54 -5.76
N PHE A 653 24.45 10.48 -5.20
CA PHE A 653 25.35 9.61 -5.96
C PHE A 653 24.49 8.56 -6.66
N HIS A 654 24.41 8.67 -7.97
CA HIS A 654 23.57 7.80 -8.80
C HIS A 654 24.43 6.71 -9.43
N GLN A 655 24.35 5.50 -8.86
CA GLN A 655 25.00 4.30 -9.38
C GLN A 655 24.15 3.74 -10.53
N GLN A 656 24.63 3.87 -11.78
CA GLN A 656 23.86 3.41 -12.93
C GLN A 656 23.69 1.89 -12.93
N TYR A 657 24.76 1.15 -12.64
CA TYR A 657 24.73 -0.31 -12.54
C TYR A 657 24.93 -0.80 -11.10
N PHE A 658 24.59 -2.06 -10.86
CA PHE A 658 24.87 -2.73 -9.60
C PHE A 658 25.55 -4.08 -9.86
N GLN A 659 26.86 -4.14 -9.67
CA GLN A 659 27.67 -5.30 -10.06
C GLN A 659 27.38 -6.56 -9.23
N HIS A 660 26.88 -6.37 -8.02
CA HIS A 660 26.47 -7.46 -7.13
C HIS A 660 25.44 -8.41 -7.78
N ASN A 661 24.64 -7.93 -8.74
CA ASN A 661 23.66 -8.74 -9.47
C ASN A 661 24.26 -9.72 -10.48
N ILE A 662 25.49 -9.46 -10.93
CA ILE A 662 26.08 -10.18 -12.07
C ILE A 662 27.33 -10.98 -11.70
N LEU A 663 27.90 -10.80 -10.50
CA LEU A 663 29.17 -11.42 -10.12
C LEU A 663 29.21 -11.96 -8.67
N GLU A 664 28.06 -12.08 -7.99
CA GLU A 664 28.06 -12.54 -6.59
C GLU A 664 27.23 -13.79 -6.31
N ALA A 665 25.90 -13.73 -6.28
CA ALA A 665 25.09 -14.89 -5.92
C ALA A 665 24.00 -15.14 -6.96
N GLY A 666 23.70 -16.42 -7.19
CA GLY A 666 22.73 -16.83 -8.20
C GLY A 666 21.33 -16.28 -7.98
N ALA A 667 20.95 -16.02 -6.73
CA ALA A 667 19.68 -15.39 -6.37
C ALA A 667 19.57 -13.95 -6.88
N HIS A 668 20.68 -13.20 -6.89
CA HIS A 668 20.70 -11.82 -7.36
C HIS A 668 20.44 -11.76 -8.87
N TRP A 669 20.90 -12.78 -9.60
CA TRP A 669 20.67 -12.95 -11.03
C TRP A 669 19.30 -13.58 -11.36
N ALA A 670 18.75 -14.40 -10.47
CA ALA A 670 17.57 -15.22 -10.73
C ALA A 670 16.37 -14.38 -11.20
N ASP A 671 16.12 -13.27 -10.51
CA ASP A 671 15.01 -12.34 -10.81
C ASP A 671 15.49 -11.05 -11.50
N PHE A 672 16.79 -10.95 -11.86
CA PHE A 672 17.35 -9.75 -12.46
C PHE A 672 16.71 -9.44 -13.82
N PRO A 673 16.30 -8.19 -14.11
CA PRO A 673 15.64 -7.85 -15.37
C PRO A 673 16.43 -8.21 -16.64
N TRP A 674 17.77 -8.12 -16.61
CA TRP A 674 18.61 -8.36 -17.78
C TRP A 674 18.76 -9.83 -18.19
N ARG A 675 18.41 -10.74 -17.30
CA ARG A 675 18.41 -12.17 -17.59
C ARG A 675 17.42 -12.49 -18.70
N SER A 676 17.83 -13.32 -19.68
CA SER A 676 17.01 -13.70 -20.85
C SER A 676 15.61 -14.21 -20.50
N ALA A 677 15.46 -14.95 -19.40
CA ALA A 677 14.15 -15.45 -18.97
C ALA A 677 13.19 -14.36 -18.45
N ASN A 678 13.72 -13.19 -18.06
CA ASN A 678 12.99 -12.15 -17.33
C ASN A 678 12.63 -10.93 -18.20
N ASN A 679 13.06 -10.87 -19.46
CA ASN A 679 12.71 -9.79 -20.38
C ASN A 679 12.30 -10.28 -21.77
N ILE A 680 11.72 -9.38 -22.56
CA ILE A 680 11.31 -9.65 -23.95
C ILE A 680 12.37 -9.25 -24.99
N ASN A 681 13.50 -8.69 -24.57
CA ASN A 681 14.47 -8.02 -25.45
C ASN A 681 15.53 -8.96 -26.05
N ALA A 682 15.47 -10.26 -25.75
CA ALA A 682 16.41 -11.27 -26.26
C ALA A 682 17.89 -10.94 -25.94
N THR A 683 18.19 -10.68 -24.67
CA THR A 683 19.53 -10.28 -24.19
C THR A 683 20.65 -11.31 -24.42
N GLY A 684 20.30 -12.56 -24.69
CA GLY A 684 21.24 -13.60 -25.14
C GLY A 684 22.10 -14.21 -24.04
N PHE A 685 21.77 -13.98 -22.76
CA PHE A 685 22.41 -14.69 -21.65
C PHE A 685 22.00 -16.18 -21.64
N PRO A 686 22.92 -17.09 -21.25
CA PRO A 686 22.68 -18.53 -21.25
C PRO A 686 21.55 -18.93 -20.29
N GLU A 687 20.71 -19.86 -20.75
CA GLU A 687 19.64 -20.49 -19.97
C GLU A 687 19.73 -22.03 -20.09
N PRO A 688 19.59 -22.78 -18.99
CA PRO A 688 19.52 -22.30 -17.60
C PRO A 688 20.82 -21.55 -17.19
N PRO A 689 20.78 -20.66 -16.19
CA PRO A 689 21.95 -19.87 -15.82
C PRO A 689 23.08 -20.80 -15.32
N PRO A 690 24.34 -20.56 -15.72
CA PRO A 690 25.48 -21.39 -15.34
C PRO A 690 25.92 -21.06 -13.90
N TYR A 691 25.14 -21.49 -12.91
CA TYR A 691 25.47 -21.28 -11.50
C TYR A 691 26.71 -22.09 -11.11
N ALA A 692 27.80 -21.41 -10.73
CA ALA A 692 29.01 -22.04 -10.27
C ALA A 692 28.79 -22.68 -8.90
N GLY A 693 28.99 -24.01 -8.84
CA GLY A 693 28.70 -24.81 -7.65
C GLY A 693 27.23 -24.72 -7.21
N ASP A 694 26.32 -24.44 -8.15
CA ASP A 694 24.92 -24.14 -7.87
C ASP A 694 24.75 -23.08 -6.76
N LYS A 695 25.56 -22.02 -6.75
CA LYS A 695 25.44 -20.94 -5.76
C LYS A 695 25.83 -19.58 -6.31
N ARG A 696 27.01 -19.50 -6.92
CA ARG A 696 27.60 -18.25 -7.43
C ARG A 696 27.20 -18.04 -8.89
N ILE A 697 27.30 -16.81 -9.37
CA ILE A 697 27.00 -16.45 -10.76
C ILE A 697 28.07 -15.49 -11.27
N PHE A 698 28.46 -15.64 -12.54
CA PHE A 698 29.53 -14.87 -13.18
C PHE A 698 29.10 -14.47 -14.59
N GLN A 699 28.28 -13.43 -14.69
CA GLN A 699 27.73 -12.89 -15.94
C GLN A 699 28.42 -11.59 -16.38
N ALA A 700 29.35 -11.05 -15.59
CA ALA A 700 29.99 -9.77 -15.85
C ALA A 700 30.65 -9.67 -17.24
N ASP A 701 31.37 -10.71 -17.68
CA ASP A 701 32.00 -10.72 -19.00
C ASP A 701 30.99 -10.59 -20.14
N LEU A 702 29.84 -11.27 -20.04
CA LEU A 702 28.77 -11.18 -21.02
C LEU A 702 27.99 -9.88 -20.90
N PHE A 703 27.75 -9.41 -19.68
CA PHE A 703 27.01 -8.19 -19.41
C PHE A 703 27.76 -6.96 -19.93
N TYR A 704 29.06 -6.87 -19.67
CA TYR A 704 29.91 -5.77 -20.12
C TYR A 704 30.44 -5.95 -21.56
N ASP A 705 30.01 -6.98 -22.30
CA ASP A 705 30.36 -7.15 -23.72
C ASP A 705 29.52 -6.20 -24.60
N VAL A 706 30.17 -5.10 -25.01
CA VAL A 706 29.59 -4.05 -25.87
C VAL A 706 29.65 -4.38 -27.37
N THR A 707 30.17 -5.56 -27.75
CA THR A 707 30.16 -6.04 -29.14
C THR A 707 28.86 -6.73 -29.50
N HIS A 708 28.13 -7.24 -28.50
CA HIS A 708 26.83 -7.86 -28.71
C HIS A 708 25.77 -6.82 -29.09
N PRO A 709 25.15 -6.91 -30.28
CA PRO A 709 24.37 -5.80 -30.85
C PRO A 709 23.13 -5.42 -30.03
N VAL A 710 22.47 -6.41 -29.39
CA VAL A 710 21.30 -6.16 -28.54
C VAL A 710 21.70 -5.49 -27.22
N ARG A 711 22.58 -6.13 -26.43
CA ARG A 711 23.02 -5.60 -25.13
C ARG A 711 23.65 -4.23 -25.26
N ARG A 712 24.46 -3.99 -26.29
CA ARG A 712 25.03 -2.66 -26.58
C ARG A 712 23.94 -1.59 -26.65
N LYS A 713 22.89 -1.80 -27.45
CA LYS A 713 21.77 -0.84 -27.58
C LYS A 713 21.01 -0.66 -26.28
N LEU A 714 20.82 -1.72 -25.50
CA LEU A 714 20.17 -1.65 -24.19
C LEU A 714 20.99 -0.83 -23.20
N HIS A 715 22.32 -1.02 -23.17
CA HIS A 715 23.21 -0.19 -22.36
C HIS A 715 23.19 1.27 -22.82
N GLU A 716 23.27 1.54 -24.14
CA GLU A 716 23.18 2.90 -24.68
C GLU A 716 21.88 3.59 -24.24
N GLY A 717 20.74 2.91 -24.37
CA GLY A 717 19.43 3.42 -23.97
C GLY A 717 19.34 3.67 -22.45
N TYR A 718 19.83 2.72 -21.65
CA TYR A 718 19.78 2.83 -20.20
C TYR A 718 20.71 3.94 -19.66
N ILE A 719 21.94 4.05 -20.16
CA ILE A 719 22.86 5.14 -19.80
C ILE A 719 22.24 6.49 -20.17
N ARG A 720 21.64 6.61 -21.37
CA ARG A 720 20.94 7.82 -21.79
C ARG A 720 19.79 8.16 -20.86
N GLN A 721 18.96 7.19 -20.46
CA GLN A 721 17.89 7.41 -19.48
C GLN A 721 18.44 7.91 -18.14
N CYS A 722 19.53 7.32 -17.63
CA CYS A 722 20.20 7.77 -16.42
C CYS A 722 20.61 9.25 -16.51
N LEU A 723 21.03 9.73 -17.69
CA LEU A 723 21.41 11.13 -17.89
C LEU A 723 20.20 12.04 -18.12
N ASP A 724 19.26 11.61 -18.98
CA ASP A 724 18.03 12.35 -19.30
C ASP A 724 17.19 12.62 -18.04
N ASN A 725 17.12 11.65 -17.12
CA ASN A 725 16.39 11.81 -15.88
C ASN A 725 16.97 12.87 -14.93
N PHE A 726 18.22 13.30 -15.10
CA PHE A 726 18.82 14.33 -14.24
C PHE A 726 19.41 15.50 -15.02
N ALA A 727 19.08 15.64 -16.32
CA ALA A 727 19.59 16.71 -17.17
C ALA A 727 19.30 18.14 -16.67
N GLY A 728 18.35 18.29 -15.73
CA GLY A 728 17.99 19.55 -15.10
C GLY A 728 18.53 19.73 -13.68
N ASN A 729 19.17 18.71 -13.10
CA ASN A 729 19.61 18.70 -11.70
C ASN A 729 21.09 19.06 -11.56
N ASP A 730 21.43 19.88 -10.57
CA ASP A 730 22.81 20.35 -10.36
C ASP A 730 23.59 19.42 -9.41
N ASN A 731 22.90 18.73 -8.50
CA ASN A 731 23.51 18.02 -7.38
C ASN A 731 23.49 16.49 -7.54
N VAL A 732 23.61 15.99 -8.77
CA VAL A 732 23.71 14.55 -9.08
C VAL A 732 25.12 14.24 -9.59
N ILE A 733 25.77 13.25 -8.99
CA ILE A 733 27.03 12.68 -9.50
C ILE A 733 26.74 11.29 -10.04
N GLN A 734 27.07 11.07 -11.32
CA GLN A 734 26.87 9.81 -12.02
C GLN A 734 28.06 8.89 -11.80
N PHE A 735 27.79 7.66 -11.37
CA PHE A 735 28.77 6.60 -11.23
C PHE A 735 28.43 5.47 -12.20
N THR A 736 29.44 4.79 -12.74
CA THR A 736 29.22 3.61 -13.58
C THR A 736 28.43 2.56 -12.83
N GLY A 737 28.79 2.23 -11.59
CA GLY A 737 27.96 1.37 -10.76
C GLY A 737 28.51 1.07 -9.39
N ALA A 738 27.62 0.58 -8.52
CA ALA A 738 27.99 0.13 -7.19
C ALA A 738 28.85 -1.13 -7.29
N GLU A 739 30.00 -1.11 -6.59
CA GLU A 739 31.02 -2.16 -6.59
C GLU A 739 31.56 -2.48 -8.00
N PHE A 740 31.66 -1.46 -8.87
CA PHE A 740 32.13 -1.65 -10.24
C PHE A 740 33.58 -2.13 -10.30
N THR A 741 33.76 -3.34 -10.84
CA THR A 741 35.05 -3.94 -11.21
C THR A 741 34.99 -4.47 -12.66
N GLY A 742 34.19 -3.80 -13.50
CA GLY A 742 34.07 -4.11 -14.92
C GLY A 742 35.32 -3.72 -15.73
N PRO A 743 35.41 -4.20 -16.98
CA PRO A 743 36.59 -4.03 -17.81
C PRO A 743 36.74 -2.61 -18.38
N LEU A 744 37.97 -2.26 -18.78
CA LEU A 744 38.30 -0.96 -19.38
C LEU A 744 37.38 -0.60 -20.55
N HIS A 745 37.15 -1.53 -21.48
CA HIS A 745 36.35 -1.27 -22.68
C HIS A 745 34.90 -0.88 -22.39
N PHE A 746 34.36 -1.30 -21.24
CA PHE A 746 33.02 -0.91 -20.84
C PHE A 746 33.01 0.50 -20.24
N MET A 747 34.03 0.87 -19.46
CA MET A 747 34.20 2.25 -18.97
C MET A 747 34.38 3.23 -20.13
N GLU A 748 35.21 2.87 -21.11
CA GLU A 748 35.36 3.61 -22.36
C GLU A 748 34.01 3.80 -23.07
N PHE A 749 33.26 2.72 -23.26
CA PHE A 749 31.94 2.77 -23.87
C PHE A 749 30.94 3.64 -23.08
N TRP A 750 30.99 3.59 -21.75
CA TRP A 750 30.15 4.41 -20.87
C TRP A 750 30.44 5.91 -21.06
N LEU A 751 31.72 6.29 -21.04
CA LEU A 751 32.18 7.67 -21.28
C LEU A 751 31.86 8.13 -22.71
N ASP A 752 32.04 7.26 -23.70
CA ASP A 752 31.73 7.57 -25.10
C ASP A 752 30.22 7.79 -25.30
N THR A 753 29.39 7.03 -24.59
CA THR A 753 27.93 7.18 -24.60
C THR A 753 27.50 8.49 -23.96
N ILE A 754 28.10 8.86 -22.82
CA ILE A 754 27.88 10.16 -22.17
C ILE A 754 28.28 11.30 -23.11
N SER A 755 29.48 11.22 -23.69
CA SER A 755 29.97 12.21 -24.66
C SER A 755 29.04 12.34 -25.87
N ALA A 756 28.47 11.23 -26.35
CA ALA A 756 27.49 11.25 -27.44
C ALA A 756 26.15 11.86 -27.01
N TRP A 757 25.70 11.60 -25.78
CA TRP A 757 24.53 12.22 -25.19
C TRP A 757 24.72 13.74 -25.06
N GLU A 758 25.85 14.20 -24.54
CA GLU A 758 26.18 15.63 -24.41
C GLU A 758 26.15 16.34 -25.76
N ARG A 759 26.76 15.75 -26.80
CA ARG A 759 26.67 16.28 -28.17
C ARG A 759 25.23 16.38 -28.66
N THR A 760 24.39 15.39 -28.34
CA THR A 760 22.96 15.41 -28.70
C THR A 760 22.23 16.57 -28.01
N GLN A 761 22.47 16.78 -26.70
CA GLN A 761 21.87 17.87 -25.93
C GLN A 761 22.32 19.26 -26.41
N LEU A 762 23.58 19.39 -26.81
CA LEU A 762 24.11 20.64 -27.39
C LEU A 762 23.48 20.96 -28.76
N LEU A 763 23.18 19.94 -29.57
CA LEU A 763 22.52 20.11 -30.86
C LEU A 763 21.04 20.49 -30.69
N THR A 764 20.30 19.82 -29.80
CA THR A 764 18.89 20.17 -29.54
C THR A 764 18.74 21.56 -28.93
N ALA A 765 19.72 22.05 -28.15
CA ALA A 765 19.75 23.42 -27.67
C ALA A 765 19.99 24.46 -28.78
N ARG A 766 20.64 24.09 -29.89
CA ARG A 766 20.96 25.00 -31.02
C ARG A 766 19.80 25.19 -32.01
N ASP A 767 18.87 24.24 -32.10
CA ASP A 767 17.66 24.35 -32.93
C ASP A 767 16.60 25.30 -32.32
N GLY A 768 16.85 25.81 -31.10
CA GLY A 768 16.21 26.99 -30.51
C GLY A 768 17.04 28.26 -30.71
N ASN A 769 17.34 28.62 -31.96
CA ASN A 769 18.10 29.80 -32.42
C ASN A 769 19.59 29.86 -31.98
N PRO A 770 20.57 29.86 -32.90
CA PRO A 770 21.99 29.75 -32.54
C PRO A 770 22.64 31.14 -32.32
N PRO A 771 23.59 31.28 -31.39
CA PRO A 771 24.73 32.16 -31.60
C PRO A 771 25.91 31.34 -32.10
N ALA A 772 26.48 31.75 -33.24
CA ALA A 772 27.83 31.37 -33.62
C ALA A 772 28.81 31.96 -32.60
N VAL A 773 29.76 31.18 -32.06
CA VAL A 773 31.23 31.44 -32.06
C VAL A 773 31.95 30.17 -31.57
N ALA A 774 33.18 30.00 -32.07
CA ALA A 774 34.20 29.00 -31.80
C ALA A 774 34.66 28.88 -30.32
N HIS A 775 35.38 27.77 -30.09
CA HIS A 775 36.16 27.35 -28.93
C HIS A 775 36.61 28.44 -27.94
N HIS A 776 36.47 28.09 -26.65
CA HIS A 776 37.02 28.77 -25.46
C HIS A 776 36.39 30.10 -25.03
N ASP A 777 35.11 30.08 -24.63
CA ASP A 777 34.64 30.71 -23.39
C ASP A 777 33.12 30.50 -23.27
N ILE A 778 32.68 29.68 -22.31
CA ILE A 778 31.26 29.55 -21.97
C ILE A 778 31.05 30.38 -20.71
N SER A 779 30.57 31.62 -20.87
CA SER A 779 30.09 32.44 -19.75
C SER A 779 28.91 31.77 -19.05
N ALA A 780 28.94 31.79 -17.72
CA ALA A 780 28.41 30.75 -16.83
C ALA A 780 26.89 30.65 -16.60
N ASP A 781 26.02 31.34 -17.35
CA ASP A 781 24.64 31.57 -16.89
C ASP A 781 23.49 31.10 -17.80
N SER A 782 23.74 30.44 -18.95
CA SER A 782 22.62 29.93 -19.77
C SER A 782 22.85 28.62 -20.55
N CYS A 783 24.00 27.95 -20.41
CA CYS A 783 24.20 26.61 -20.97
C CYS A 783 23.83 25.53 -19.94
N ARG A 784 22.96 24.57 -20.32
CA ARG A 784 22.78 23.31 -19.57
C ARG A 784 24.15 22.72 -19.25
N ARG A 785 24.44 22.48 -17.97
CA ARG A 785 25.76 21.98 -17.54
C ARG A 785 25.89 20.50 -17.91
N LEU A 786 27.11 20.12 -18.27
CA LEU A 786 27.48 18.72 -18.51
C LEU A 786 27.34 17.91 -17.20
N PRO A 787 26.96 16.63 -17.28
CA PRO A 787 26.84 15.76 -16.11
C PRO A 787 28.17 15.68 -15.35
N VAL A 788 28.11 15.71 -14.03
CA VAL A 788 29.28 15.41 -13.19
C VAL A 788 29.38 13.89 -13.06
N ILE A 789 30.52 13.35 -13.47
CA ILE A 789 30.81 11.92 -13.40
C ILE A 789 31.87 11.62 -12.36
N ALA A 790 31.76 10.46 -11.71
CA ALA A 790 32.80 9.92 -10.85
C ALA A 790 33.47 8.72 -11.53
N LEU A 791 34.79 8.77 -11.68
CA LEU A 791 35.58 7.66 -12.20
C LEU A 791 35.76 6.58 -11.12
N SER A 792 34.70 5.84 -10.84
CA SER A 792 34.66 4.77 -9.84
C SER A 792 34.89 3.41 -10.51
N ALA A 793 36.17 3.02 -10.62
CA ALA A 793 36.60 1.74 -11.16
C ALA A 793 37.85 1.23 -10.44
N THR A 794 38.35 0.04 -10.83
CA THR A 794 39.64 -0.44 -10.36
C THR A 794 40.77 0.50 -10.80
N LYS A 795 41.84 0.58 -10.02
CA LYS A 795 42.92 1.55 -10.22
C LYS A 795 43.53 1.49 -11.62
N ASP A 796 43.73 0.29 -12.17
CA ASP A 796 44.25 0.07 -13.51
C ASP A 796 43.35 0.66 -14.60
N VAL A 797 42.02 0.51 -14.47
CA VAL A 797 41.06 1.13 -15.39
C VAL A 797 41.07 2.64 -15.25
N GLN A 798 41.13 3.17 -14.02
CA GLN A 798 41.23 4.63 -13.80
C GLN A 798 42.49 5.22 -14.44
N ASP A 799 43.65 4.61 -14.18
CA ASP A 799 44.93 5.06 -14.71
C ASP A 799 44.94 5.02 -16.26
N ALA A 800 44.32 4.00 -16.86
CA ALA A 800 44.20 3.88 -18.32
C ALA A 800 43.31 4.95 -18.94
N ILE A 801 42.15 5.24 -18.33
CA ILE A 801 41.26 6.32 -18.79
C ILE A 801 41.95 7.68 -18.65
N LEU A 802 42.60 7.96 -17.53
CA LEU A 802 43.30 9.24 -17.30
C LEU A 802 44.53 9.43 -18.21
N ALA A 803 45.07 8.35 -18.79
CA ALA A 803 46.14 8.40 -19.76
C ALA A 803 45.65 8.56 -21.21
N ASP A 804 44.35 8.39 -21.48
CA ASP A 804 43.74 8.56 -22.80
C ASP A 804 43.37 10.03 -23.02
N PRO A 805 44.07 10.78 -23.91
CA PRO A 805 43.80 12.20 -24.12
C PRO A 805 42.45 12.49 -24.79
N VAL A 806 41.74 11.48 -25.31
CA VAL A 806 40.41 11.63 -25.90
C VAL A 806 39.32 11.69 -24.83
N ARG A 807 39.55 11.11 -23.65
CA ARG A 807 38.51 10.84 -22.64
C ARG A 807 38.70 11.63 -21.35
#